data_AF-A0A968P6H1-F1
#
_entry.id   AF-A0A968P6H1-F1
#
_cell.length_a   1.000
_cell.length_b   1.000
_cell.length_c   1.000
_cell.angle_alpha   90.00
_cell.angle_beta   90.00
_cell.angle_gamma   90.00
#
_symmetry.space_group_name_H-M   'P 1'
#
loop_
_entity.id
_entity.type
_entity.pdbx_description
1 polymer ?
#
loop_
_entity_poly.entity_id
_entity_poly.type
_entity_poly.pdbx_seq_one_letter_code
_entity_poly.pdbx_strand_id
1 'polypeptide(L)'
;MYNNELAEWSDQKFEVVKFDDQQIQRFLGAWATEMPLGKSVAHLIATLDERPRVLELARNPLLLTIIAWLYSDTPFVVPHSRTELYREVTTQLLDEWNQHHHERSPDSEKHKREILQALALFFQERASTVQTDKESAALAEVLKVVKEVLLSLDLEAKHAEPLLKEIVDRSGLVLALERGMRFQFSHRTIQEFFAAMALERDAHTLVQRFQEDPDTWRETVKLWCGLEHDSTALIQAVEAVDPVTALECLGEAQQVEAQYATALIEGFLGRLGTQGADEEPVIRALALVAADTRLRGQQLREALCRRTADPAELPAARHAAAKVLASTHHPEAAEALVRQADREPWLRPYLLGMGDLAALPLSRWASAGDEWALEALASIGTPKAVCALAGFLWGRAPGAERRAAWHLAGLLPQPGVESVLRAMPLSPEQRKAEHLEWIWEPFEPDPGSPLRVVAGRVAALLKNTQPHELPAALQTAVDPRLAIPLCTVVAQKAELNFLKASSSEDLKKLRSKFDDVFYHRDVEGVEPAQQEIRYYAQQLSSHQTWLYLFNKLSRIHQERVVRRLLQGYPRPSKEDWQRLDRPIRYKFEPSLQATGFRACVLVLGLLVLAGLIRDMIFLEPFIETIVLMLLVGGYCIYEVLEVIPGYAARARRTAGYLGIFMIFGSPGILVAFHLLGPSFLSPTGWSAIVGVFLGGFLGALVESKFKPSLLCAALGGASLALGAEVGLGAVELASGPLILPLDGSGSTIDMCFPASFVAFVSAITVARYAFIGSWGKVNFISIIFAPLLLGLVIGAILSIGSCVLLPAVLYPTVVLYDIWGWPGVSGFWIAWLAISFSFLLWGARQERRAENPLHDILDEFRPTAPDVPLAYPWKLLAAWRFLLPQRSGSKGGKRGRALRSSPSRPSH
;
A
#
# COMPACT_ATOMS: atom_id res chain seq x y z
N MET A 1 -25.47 16.84 7.05
CA MET A 1 -26.39 17.99 6.97
C MET A 1 -27.46 17.80 8.01
N TYR A 2 -27.80 18.84 8.77
CA TYR A 2 -28.53 18.71 10.04
C TYR A 2 -30.04 18.49 9.88
N ASN A 3 -30.70 19.02 8.84
CA ASN A 3 -32.17 19.09 8.77
C ASN A 3 -32.81 18.28 7.64
N ASN A 4 -32.18 17.19 7.21
CA ASN A 4 -32.74 16.27 6.19
C ASN A 4 -33.11 16.96 4.86
N GLU A 5 -32.46 18.08 4.54
CA GLU A 5 -32.78 18.97 3.41
C GLU A 5 -32.62 18.30 2.03
N LEU A 6 -31.85 17.20 1.96
CA LEU A 6 -31.64 16.41 0.75
C LEU A 6 -32.60 15.22 0.63
N ALA A 7 -33.51 15.02 1.59
CA ALA A 7 -34.42 13.88 1.59
C ALA A 7 -35.37 13.88 0.38
N GLU A 8 -35.65 15.04 -0.21
CA GLU A 8 -36.42 15.13 -1.44
C GLU A 8 -35.65 14.62 -2.67
N TRP A 9 -34.31 14.56 -2.61
CA TRP A 9 -33.44 14.34 -3.76
C TRP A 9 -32.67 13.00 -3.69
N SER A 10 -32.78 12.26 -2.58
CA SER A 10 -32.15 10.95 -2.43
C SER A 10 -32.91 10.05 -1.46
N ASP A 11 -33.21 8.83 -1.90
CA ASP A 11 -33.75 7.76 -1.05
C ASP A 11 -32.68 7.14 -0.12
N GLN A 12 -31.40 7.51 -0.29
CA GLN A 12 -30.28 6.95 0.48
C GLN A 12 -29.74 7.98 1.48
N LYS A 13 -29.83 7.64 2.77
CA LYS A 13 -29.26 8.42 3.86
C LYS A 13 -27.91 7.83 4.28
N PHE A 14 -26.85 8.61 4.10
CA PHE A 14 -25.52 8.27 4.61
C PHE A 14 -25.20 9.15 5.81
N GLU A 15 -24.70 8.54 6.88
CA GLU A 15 -24.22 9.23 8.08
C GLU A 15 -22.70 9.15 8.14
N VAL A 16 -22.05 10.31 8.34
CA VAL A 16 -20.62 10.34 8.60
C VAL A 16 -20.40 9.96 10.06
N VAL A 17 -19.88 8.77 10.28
CA VAL A 17 -19.61 8.25 11.63
C VAL A 17 -18.40 8.95 12.24
N LYS A 18 -18.43 9.10 13.56
CA LYS A 18 -17.31 9.58 14.38
C LYS A 18 -16.06 8.71 14.19
N PHE A 19 -14.87 9.29 14.41
CA PHE A 19 -13.65 8.49 14.39
C PHE A 19 -13.66 7.42 15.48
N ASP A 20 -13.33 6.19 15.08
CA ASP A 20 -12.95 5.13 16.02
C ASP A 20 -11.53 5.36 16.55
N ASP A 21 -11.13 4.57 17.55
CA ASP A 21 -9.84 4.73 18.21
C ASP A 21 -8.67 4.45 17.25
N GLN A 22 -8.84 3.55 16.28
CA GLN A 22 -7.84 3.24 15.27
C GLN A 22 -7.64 4.41 14.29
N GLN A 23 -8.74 5.06 13.89
CA GLN A 23 -8.75 6.24 13.04
C GLN A 23 -8.11 7.43 13.76
N ILE A 24 -8.38 7.65 15.05
CA ILE A 24 -7.70 8.68 15.85
C ILE A 24 -6.19 8.43 15.87
N GLN A 25 -5.74 7.20 16.17
CA GLN A 25 -4.32 6.88 16.21
C GLN A 25 -3.64 7.08 14.85
N ARG A 26 -4.27 6.62 13.76
CA ARG A 26 -3.74 6.79 12.40
C ARG A 26 -3.67 8.27 12.01
N PHE A 27 -4.70 9.04 12.36
CA PHE A 27 -4.77 10.47 12.10
C PHE A 27 -3.65 11.23 12.84
N LEU A 28 -3.49 10.98 14.14
CA LEU A 28 -2.43 11.59 14.94
C LEU A 28 -1.03 11.11 14.54
N GLY A 29 -0.91 9.91 13.97
CA GLY A 29 0.36 9.39 13.44
C GLY A 29 1.01 10.32 12.40
N ALA A 30 0.22 11.06 11.63
CA ALA A 30 0.72 12.07 10.68
C ALA A 30 1.42 13.26 11.35
N TRP A 31 1.14 13.51 12.64
CA TRP A 31 1.72 14.60 13.42
C TRP A 31 3.00 14.21 14.16
N ALA A 32 3.45 12.94 14.04
CA ALA A 32 4.59 12.44 14.81
C ALA A 32 5.87 13.26 14.61
N THR A 33 6.10 13.80 13.42
CA THR A 33 7.28 14.64 13.11
C THR A 33 7.16 16.08 13.61
N GLU A 34 5.96 16.53 13.96
CA GLU A 34 5.66 17.89 14.41
C GLU A 34 5.65 18.01 15.95
N MET A 35 5.72 16.88 16.67
CA MET A 35 5.69 16.87 18.14
C MET A 35 6.97 17.51 18.74
N PRO A 36 6.83 18.42 19.73
CA PRO A 36 7.96 19.07 20.37
C PRO A 36 8.68 18.12 21.33
N LEU A 37 9.93 18.44 21.68
CA LEU A 37 10.73 17.66 22.64
C LEU A 37 9.97 17.46 23.96
N GLY A 38 9.77 16.20 24.35
CA GLY A 38 9.05 15.82 25.58
C GLY A 38 7.56 15.52 25.39
N LYS A 39 6.98 15.82 24.22
CA LYS A 39 5.63 15.37 23.84
C LYS A 39 5.72 14.30 22.75
N SER A 40 4.71 13.45 22.66
CA SER A 40 4.59 12.44 21.61
C SER A 40 3.12 12.18 21.29
N VAL A 41 2.86 11.62 20.10
CA VAL A 41 1.52 11.14 19.71
C VAL A 41 0.99 10.12 20.72
N ALA A 42 1.84 9.20 21.17
CA ALA A 42 1.48 8.21 22.19
C ALA A 42 1.06 8.86 23.51
N HIS A 43 1.75 9.94 23.93
CA HIS A 43 1.38 10.67 25.14
C HIS A 43 0.05 11.42 24.96
N LEU A 44 -0.21 12.02 23.80
CA LEU A 44 -1.50 12.66 23.52
C LEU A 44 -2.65 11.65 23.56
N ILE A 45 -2.48 10.49 22.94
CA ILE A 45 -3.47 9.41 22.96
C ILE A 45 -3.76 8.98 24.40
N ALA A 46 -2.71 8.71 25.20
CA ALA A 46 -2.87 8.35 26.61
C ALA A 46 -3.59 9.44 27.41
N THR A 47 -3.29 10.71 27.13
CA THR A 47 -3.95 11.86 27.77
C THR A 47 -5.45 11.92 27.42
N LEU A 48 -5.82 11.61 26.17
CA LEU A 48 -7.21 11.55 25.74
C LEU A 48 -7.94 10.35 26.36
N ASP A 49 -7.28 9.19 26.46
CA ASP A 49 -7.83 8.00 27.13
C ASP A 49 -8.19 8.26 28.60
N GLU A 50 -7.40 9.06 29.30
CA GLU A 50 -7.65 9.48 30.69
C GLU A 50 -8.79 10.51 30.80
N ARG A 51 -9.26 11.06 29.68
CA ARG A 51 -10.22 12.16 29.61
C ARG A 51 -11.37 11.82 28.66
N PRO A 52 -12.26 10.87 29.04
CA PRO A 52 -13.26 10.30 28.13
C PRO A 52 -14.20 11.34 27.52
N ARG A 53 -14.57 12.41 28.27
CA ARG A 53 -15.38 13.51 27.75
C ARG A 53 -14.69 14.30 26.64
N VAL A 54 -13.37 14.46 26.71
CA VAL A 54 -12.59 15.15 25.66
C VAL A 54 -12.26 14.21 24.51
N LEU A 55 -11.98 12.93 24.78
CA LEU A 55 -11.83 11.91 23.73
C LEU A 55 -13.08 11.85 22.84
N GLU A 56 -14.28 11.92 23.43
CA GLU A 56 -15.52 11.90 22.67
C GLU A 56 -15.64 13.08 21.69
N LEU A 57 -15.09 14.24 22.06
CA LEU A 57 -14.98 15.38 21.15
C LEU A 57 -13.90 15.19 20.09
N ALA A 58 -12.78 14.59 20.49
CA ALA A 58 -11.66 14.27 19.60
C ALA A 58 -12.03 13.19 18.57
N ARG A 59 -13.18 12.51 18.70
CA ARG A 59 -13.74 11.70 17.61
C ARG A 59 -14.26 12.52 16.43
N ASN A 60 -14.46 13.83 16.61
CA ASN A 60 -14.66 14.76 15.52
C ASN A 60 -13.29 15.14 14.91
N PRO A 61 -13.02 14.83 13.63
CA PRO A 61 -11.71 15.07 13.01
C PRO A 61 -11.25 16.53 13.10
N LEU A 62 -12.18 17.49 13.08
CA LEU A 62 -11.87 18.90 13.23
C LEU A 62 -11.31 19.20 14.63
N LEU A 63 -12.01 18.77 15.68
CA LEU A 63 -11.56 19.01 17.05
C LEU A 63 -10.27 18.26 17.35
N LEU A 64 -10.10 17.05 16.81
CA LEU A 64 -8.84 16.31 16.88
C LEU A 64 -7.68 17.10 16.26
N THR A 65 -7.91 17.73 15.11
CA THR A 65 -6.92 18.57 14.43
C THR A 65 -6.49 19.73 15.31
N ILE A 66 -7.46 20.44 15.90
CA ILE A 66 -7.20 21.58 16.78
C ILE A 66 -6.44 21.14 18.04
N ILE A 67 -6.86 20.04 18.67
CA ILE A 67 -6.17 19.45 19.83
C ILE A 67 -4.73 19.08 19.47
N ALA A 68 -4.52 18.39 18.33
CA ALA A 68 -3.20 17.96 17.90
C ALA A 68 -2.27 19.16 17.64
N TRP A 69 -2.79 20.17 16.95
CA TRP A 69 -2.07 21.40 16.66
C TRP A 69 -1.66 22.15 17.94
N LEU A 70 -2.61 22.45 18.84
CA LEU A 70 -2.31 23.13 20.11
C LEU A 70 -1.33 22.34 20.95
N TYR A 71 -1.51 21.02 21.02
CA TYR A 71 -0.63 20.15 21.77
C TYR A 71 0.80 20.16 21.21
N SER A 72 0.95 20.28 19.89
CA SER A 72 2.26 20.35 19.23
C SER A 72 2.96 21.70 19.34
N ASP A 73 2.24 22.81 19.28
CA ASP A 73 2.86 24.14 19.11
C ASP A 73 2.86 25.00 20.39
N THR A 74 2.11 24.61 21.42
CA THR A 74 1.91 25.43 22.62
C THR A 74 2.13 24.65 23.93
N PRO A 75 2.27 25.32 25.09
CA PRO A 75 2.23 24.65 26.40
C PRO A 75 0.85 24.08 26.76
N PHE A 76 -0.10 24.02 25.81
CA PHE A 76 -1.44 23.48 25.99
C PHE A 76 -1.43 22.12 26.67
N VAL A 77 -2.21 22.08 27.74
CA VAL A 77 -2.60 20.87 28.47
C VAL A 77 -4.05 20.61 28.10
N VAL A 78 -4.33 19.41 27.62
CA VAL A 78 -5.71 19.02 27.29
C VAL A 78 -6.56 19.21 28.58
N PRO A 79 -7.73 19.83 28.53
CA PRO A 79 -8.56 20.02 29.73
C PRO A 79 -9.43 18.79 30.05
N HIS A 80 -10.23 18.84 31.12
CA HIS A 80 -11.11 17.71 31.49
C HIS A 80 -12.57 17.89 31.02
N SER A 81 -12.97 19.11 30.66
CA SER A 81 -14.31 19.42 30.18
C SER A 81 -14.32 19.97 28.76
N ARG A 82 -15.46 19.81 28.11
CA ARG A 82 -15.72 20.32 26.76
C ARG A 82 -15.64 21.84 26.68
N THR A 83 -16.29 22.52 27.63
CA THR A 83 -16.31 23.98 27.68
C THR A 83 -14.94 24.58 27.94
N GLU A 84 -14.14 23.94 28.81
CA GLU A 84 -12.74 24.33 29.05
C GLU A 84 -11.88 24.11 27.80
N LEU A 85 -12.09 23.02 27.04
CA LEU A 85 -11.42 22.83 25.75
C LEU A 85 -11.71 23.98 24.79
N TYR A 86 -12.97 24.36 24.61
CA TYR A 86 -13.31 25.48 23.75
C TYR A 86 -12.73 26.80 24.25
N ARG A 87 -12.73 27.03 25.57
CA ARG A 87 -12.11 28.22 26.18
C ARG A 87 -10.62 28.29 25.90
N GLU A 88 -9.88 27.20 26.09
CA GLU A 88 -8.45 27.14 25.82
C GLU A 88 -8.15 27.31 24.33
N VAL A 89 -8.89 26.61 23.46
CA VAL A 89 -8.74 26.72 22.00
C VAL A 89 -8.93 28.15 21.52
N THR A 90 -10.03 28.79 21.93
CA THR A 90 -10.34 30.16 21.50
C THR A 90 -9.38 31.17 22.10
N THR A 91 -8.90 30.94 23.33
CA THR A 91 -7.89 31.81 23.97
C THR A 91 -6.57 31.72 23.21
N GLN A 92 -6.07 30.51 22.92
CA GLN A 92 -4.81 30.33 22.18
C GLN A 92 -4.88 30.91 20.75
N LEU A 93 -6.00 30.75 20.05
CA LEU A 93 -6.21 31.38 18.73
C LEU A 93 -6.25 32.92 18.78
N LEU A 94 -6.56 33.50 19.95
CA LEU A 94 -6.45 34.93 20.20
C LEU A 94 -5.04 35.33 20.71
N ASP A 95 -4.32 34.42 21.39
CA ASP A 95 -3.07 34.65 22.13
C ASP A 95 -1.76 34.44 21.34
N GLU A 96 -1.68 33.46 20.43
CA GLU A 96 -0.48 33.20 19.61
C GLU A 96 0.00 34.47 18.87
N TRP A 97 -0.92 35.40 18.69
CA TRP A 97 -0.68 36.70 18.12
C TRP A 97 0.11 37.66 19.02
N ASN A 98 -0.14 37.67 20.34
CA ASN A 98 0.48 38.61 21.30
C ASN A 98 1.97 38.34 21.55
N GLN A 99 2.50 37.19 21.12
CA GLN A 99 3.91 36.82 21.32
C GLN A 99 4.83 37.34 20.21
N HIS A 100 4.30 37.62 19.01
CA HIS A 100 5.09 38.07 17.87
C HIS A 100 5.27 39.59 17.80
N HIS A 101 4.49 40.37 18.55
CA HIS A 101 4.64 41.82 18.67
C HIS A 101 4.79 42.18 20.14
N HIS A 102 5.83 42.95 20.49
CA HIS A 102 6.15 43.36 21.87
C HIS A 102 5.10 44.30 22.52
N GLU A 103 3.88 44.33 22.01
CA GLU A 103 2.76 45.14 22.47
C GLU A 103 1.66 44.23 23.03
N ARG A 104 1.97 43.57 24.16
CA ARG A 104 0.94 42.94 25.00
C ARG A 104 0.13 44.05 25.67
N SER A 105 -1.00 44.44 25.07
CA SER A 105 -2.04 45.12 25.84
C SER A 105 -3.13 44.11 26.17
N PRO A 106 -3.31 43.72 27.46
CA PRO A 106 -4.40 42.85 27.91
C PRO A 106 -5.80 43.29 27.44
N ASP A 107 -5.97 44.58 27.20
CA ASP A 107 -7.23 45.15 26.72
C ASP A 107 -7.58 44.68 25.30
N SER A 108 -6.59 44.38 24.44
CA SER A 108 -6.82 44.00 23.04
C SER A 108 -7.49 42.62 22.90
N GLU A 109 -7.04 41.64 23.67
CA GLU A 109 -7.64 40.29 23.66
C GLU A 109 -9.08 40.33 24.19
N LYS A 110 -9.29 41.05 25.30
CA LYS A 110 -10.62 41.25 25.88
C LYS A 110 -11.58 41.90 24.88
N HIS A 111 -11.17 42.97 24.20
CA HIS A 111 -12.01 43.64 23.20
C HIS A 111 -12.36 42.72 22.03
N LYS A 112 -11.41 41.94 21.51
CA LYS A 112 -11.67 40.96 20.43
C LYS A 112 -12.65 39.88 20.89
N ARG A 113 -12.51 39.41 22.12
CA ARG A 113 -13.41 38.42 22.72
C ARG A 113 -14.84 38.96 22.82
N GLU A 114 -15.02 40.20 23.29
CA GLU A 114 -16.35 40.85 23.35
C GLU A 114 -16.96 41.04 21.96
N ILE A 115 -16.15 41.43 20.96
CA ILE A 115 -16.61 41.51 19.57
C ILE A 115 -17.07 40.14 19.06
N LEU A 116 -16.30 39.09 19.31
CA LEU A 116 -16.64 37.73 18.89
C LEU A 116 -17.90 37.20 19.58
N GLN A 117 -18.11 37.50 20.86
CA GLN A 117 -19.33 37.17 21.59
C GLN A 117 -20.56 37.83 20.97
N ALA A 118 -20.49 39.14 20.68
CA ALA A 118 -21.60 39.86 20.06
C ALA A 118 -21.89 39.36 18.64
N LEU A 119 -20.84 39.12 17.84
CA LEU A 119 -20.99 38.55 16.50
C LEU A 119 -21.60 37.15 16.55
N ALA A 120 -21.14 36.29 17.47
CA ALA A 120 -21.66 34.95 17.61
C ALA A 120 -23.16 34.94 17.96
N LEU A 121 -23.57 35.82 18.87
CA LEU A 121 -24.98 35.99 19.21
C LEU A 121 -25.80 36.44 18.00
N PHE A 122 -25.31 37.43 17.26
CA PHE A 122 -25.93 37.91 16.03
C PHE A 122 -26.10 36.81 14.96
N PHE A 123 -25.05 36.01 14.71
CA PHE A 123 -25.13 34.89 13.77
C PHE A 123 -26.05 33.78 14.26
N GLN A 124 -26.16 33.56 15.57
CA GLN A 124 -27.06 32.56 16.14
C GLN A 124 -28.53 32.96 15.92
N GLU A 125 -28.87 34.22 16.17
CA GLU A 125 -30.23 34.75 15.98
C GLU A 125 -30.63 34.80 14.49
N ARG A 126 -29.67 35.11 13.62
CA ARG A 126 -29.90 35.11 12.17
C ARG A 126 -30.25 33.71 11.65
N ALA A 127 -29.64 32.67 12.20
CA ALA A 127 -29.91 31.28 11.82
C ALA A 127 -31.37 30.87 12.11
N SER A 128 -31.99 31.44 13.15
CA SER A 128 -33.40 31.22 13.50
C SER A 128 -34.40 32.01 12.63
N THR A 129 -33.97 33.07 11.94
CA THR A 129 -34.88 34.04 11.29
C THR A 129 -34.83 34.08 9.76
N VAL A 130 -33.72 33.68 9.13
CA VAL A 130 -33.53 33.78 7.68
C VAL A 130 -33.58 32.39 7.03
N GLN A 131 -34.36 32.20 5.95
CA GLN A 131 -34.47 30.90 5.27
C GLN A 131 -33.32 30.61 4.29
N THR A 132 -32.65 31.64 3.77
CA THR A 132 -31.58 31.54 2.75
C THR A 132 -30.24 32.06 3.29
N ASP A 133 -29.17 31.25 3.13
CA ASP A 133 -27.79 31.56 3.55
C ASP A 133 -27.66 31.96 5.03
N LYS A 134 -28.03 31.00 5.90
CA LYS A 134 -28.14 31.13 7.36
C LYS A 134 -26.81 31.38 8.07
N GLU A 135 -25.70 30.97 7.47
CA GLU A 135 -24.40 30.94 8.15
C GLU A 135 -23.59 32.21 7.94
N SER A 136 -23.90 33.03 6.92
CA SER A 136 -23.12 34.21 6.57
C SER A 136 -23.93 35.52 6.53
N ALA A 137 -23.25 36.64 6.76
CA ALA A 137 -23.84 37.98 6.84
C ALA A 137 -23.02 39.00 6.03
N ALA A 138 -23.67 40.04 5.53
CA ALA A 138 -23.01 41.07 4.73
C ALA A 138 -22.07 41.94 5.60
N LEU A 139 -20.98 42.46 4.99
CA LEU A 139 -20.02 43.34 5.67
C LEU A 139 -20.69 44.48 6.46
N ALA A 140 -21.73 45.09 5.90
CA ALA A 140 -22.43 46.21 6.55
C ALA A 140 -23.13 45.80 7.86
N GLU A 141 -23.73 44.61 7.90
CA GLU A 141 -24.39 44.06 9.10
C GLU A 141 -23.34 43.74 10.17
N VAL A 142 -22.25 43.09 9.78
CA VAL A 142 -21.14 42.71 10.67
C VAL A 142 -20.47 43.95 11.26
N LEU A 143 -20.15 44.95 10.43
CA LEU A 143 -19.55 46.20 10.90
C LEU A 143 -20.48 46.99 11.82
N LYS A 144 -21.81 46.88 11.65
CA LYS A 144 -22.75 47.51 12.57
C LYS A 144 -22.60 46.92 13.98
N VAL A 145 -22.61 45.59 14.10
CA VAL A 145 -22.41 44.90 15.38
C VAL A 145 -21.06 45.26 16.01
N VAL A 146 -19.97 45.21 15.22
CA VAL A 146 -18.62 45.57 15.72
C VAL A 146 -18.58 47.02 16.24
N LYS A 147 -19.20 47.97 15.52
CA LYS A 147 -19.24 49.38 15.94
C LYS A 147 -20.03 49.58 17.23
N GLU A 148 -21.14 48.88 17.42
CA GLU A 148 -21.94 48.94 18.65
C GLU A 148 -21.13 48.46 19.86
N VAL A 149 -20.38 47.35 19.71
CA VAL A 149 -19.48 46.85 20.76
C VAL A 149 -18.37 47.85 21.07
N LEU A 150 -17.72 48.42 20.05
CA LEU A 150 -16.66 49.42 20.25
C LEU A 150 -17.15 50.64 21.02
N LEU A 151 -18.35 51.14 20.70
CA LEU A 151 -18.95 52.25 21.43
C LEU A 151 -19.19 51.91 22.91
N SER A 152 -19.62 50.68 23.22
CA SER A 152 -19.78 50.22 24.61
C SER A 152 -18.45 50.08 25.37
N LEU A 153 -17.36 49.90 24.64
CA LEU A 153 -15.98 49.83 25.14
C LEU A 153 -15.27 51.19 25.21
N ASP A 154 -15.98 52.29 24.94
CA ASP A 154 -15.42 53.66 24.85
C ASP A 154 -14.31 53.79 23.79
N LEU A 155 -14.44 53.03 22.69
CA LEU A 155 -13.52 53.04 21.55
C LEU A 155 -14.16 53.70 20.32
N GLU A 156 -13.33 54.36 19.51
CA GLU A 156 -13.82 55.00 18.30
C GLU A 156 -14.25 53.99 17.23
N ALA A 157 -15.43 54.20 16.64
CA ALA A 157 -15.99 53.36 15.57
C ALA A 157 -15.08 53.20 14.33
N LYS A 158 -14.10 54.10 14.13
CA LYS A 158 -13.09 54.01 13.07
C LYS A 158 -12.21 52.75 13.18
N HIS A 159 -12.14 52.14 14.37
CA HIS A 159 -11.36 50.93 14.61
C HIS A 159 -12.11 49.64 14.23
N ALA A 160 -13.39 49.71 13.86
CA ALA A 160 -14.20 48.52 13.55
C ALA A 160 -13.64 47.69 12.39
N GLU A 161 -13.33 48.34 11.25
CA GLU A 161 -12.77 47.66 10.07
C GLU A 161 -11.38 47.07 10.33
N PRO A 162 -10.41 47.81 10.91
CA PRO A 162 -9.11 47.26 11.28
C PRO A 162 -9.21 46.04 12.22
N LEU A 163 -10.05 46.10 13.25
CA LEU A 163 -10.21 44.99 14.21
C LEU A 163 -10.90 43.78 13.59
N LEU A 164 -11.95 43.99 12.79
CA LEU A 164 -12.60 42.90 12.05
C LEU A 164 -11.61 42.23 11.08
N LYS A 165 -10.85 43.04 10.34
CA LYS A 165 -9.80 42.55 9.45
C LYS A 165 -8.74 41.77 10.21
N GLU A 166 -8.33 42.24 11.38
CA GLU A 166 -7.37 41.55 12.23
C GLU A 166 -7.90 40.19 12.71
N ILE A 167 -9.14 40.12 13.18
CA ILE A 167 -9.80 38.87 13.59
C ILE A 167 -9.79 37.88 12.41
N VAL A 168 -10.20 38.32 11.22
CA VAL A 168 -10.29 37.47 10.03
C VAL A 168 -8.93 37.00 9.53
N ASP A 169 -7.99 37.92 9.34
CA ASP A 169 -6.70 37.61 8.73
C ASP A 169 -5.78 36.80 9.67
N ARG A 170 -5.98 36.87 10.99
CA ARG A 170 -5.00 36.36 11.98
C ARG A 170 -5.52 35.29 12.93
N SER A 171 -6.77 35.39 13.42
CA SER A 171 -7.31 34.39 14.35
C SER A 171 -7.97 33.20 13.63
N GLY A 172 -8.43 33.40 12.38
CA GLY A 172 -9.19 32.38 11.65
C GLY A 172 -10.53 31.99 12.29
N LEU A 173 -10.98 32.68 13.34
CA LEU A 173 -12.26 32.42 14.02
C LEU A 173 -13.47 32.89 13.18
N VAL A 174 -13.26 33.91 12.35
CA VAL A 174 -14.24 34.44 11.39
C VAL A 174 -13.61 34.43 10.00
N LEU A 175 -14.36 34.00 9.00
CA LEU A 175 -13.94 33.91 7.61
C LEU A 175 -14.55 35.04 6.79
N ALA A 176 -13.75 35.62 5.89
CA ALA A 176 -14.23 36.50 4.82
C ALA A 176 -14.51 35.68 3.54
N LEU A 177 -15.78 35.61 3.16
CA LEU A 177 -16.24 35.00 1.92
C LEU A 177 -16.43 36.04 0.83
N GLU A 178 -16.53 35.58 -0.43
CA GLU A 178 -16.85 36.44 -1.58
C GLU A 178 -15.97 37.69 -1.66
N ARG A 179 -14.65 37.54 -1.46
CA ARG A 179 -13.67 38.65 -1.44
C ARG A 179 -13.94 39.71 -0.36
N GLY A 180 -14.51 39.31 0.78
CA GLY A 180 -14.79 40.18 1.93
C GLY A 180 -16.17 40.84 1.91
N MET A 181 -17.07 40.37 1.05
CA MET A 181 -18.46 40.85 0.99
C MET A 181 -19.33 40.21 2.08
N ARG A 182 -19.01 38.97 2.46
CA ARG A 182 -19.76 38.19 3.45
C ARG A 182 -18.82 37.62 4.51
N PHE A 183 -19.32 37.45 5.72
CA PHE A 183 -18.56 36.88 6.83
C PHE A 183 -19.37 35.81 7.54
N GLN A 184 -18.66 34.82 8.09
CA GLN A 184 -19.24 33.77 8.95
C GLN A 184 -18.20 33.27 9.94
N PHE A 185 -18.62 32.57 10.99
CA PHE A 185 -17.69 31.83 11.83
C PHE A 185 -17.03 30.69 11.04
N SER A 186 -15.78 30.38 11.38
CA SER A 186 -15.06 29.27 10.75
C SER A 186 -15.64 27.90 11.08
N HIS A 187 -16.33 27.79 12.22
CA HIS A 187 -17.10 26.60 12.56
C HIS A 187 -18.29 26.93 13.48
N ARG A 188 -19.40 26.20 13.30
CA ARG A 188 -20.64 26.39 14.07
C ARG A 188 -20.45 26.22 15.58
N THR A 189 -19.66 25.25 16.02
CA THR A 189 -19.43 25.03 17.46
C THR A 189 -18.67 26.18 18.13
N ILE A 190 -17.82 26.91 17.38
CA ILE A 190 -17.13 28.09 17.90
C ILE A 190 -18.13 29.24 18.07
N GLN A 191 -19.04 29.41 17.09
CA GLN A 191 -20.14 30.34 17.19
C GLN A 191 -21.03 30.03 18.41
N GLU A 192 -21.45 28.78 18.60
CA GLU A 192 -22.30 28.38 19.73
C GLU A 192 -21.61 28.61 21.09
N PHE A 193 -20.30 28.37 21.16
CA PHE A 193 -19.52 28.66 22.36
C PHE A 193 -19.46 30.16 22.68
N PHE A 194 -19.15 31.02 21.70
CA PHE A 194 -19.12 32.46 21.92
C PHE A 194 -20.52 33.03 22.18
N ALA A 195 -21.59 32.46 21.60
CA ALA A 195 -22.96 32.83 21.91
C ALA A 195 -23.34 32.46 23.36
N ALA A 196 -22.88 31.30 23.85
CA ALA A 196 -23.06 30.91 25.25
C ALA A 196 -22.32 31.90 26.18
N MET A 197 -21.08 32.26 25.85
CA MET A 197 -20.33 33.27 26.61
C MET A 197 -21.01 34.65 26.59
N ALA A 198 -21.58 35.07 25.46
CA ALA A 198 -22.30 36.34 25.34
C ALA A 198 -23.49 36.44 26.31
N LEU A 199 -24.07 35.29 26.68
CA LEU A 199 -25.24 35.17 27.55
C LEU A 199 -24.91 34.64 28.94
N GLU A 200 -23.63 34.57 29.31
CA GLU A 200 -23.17 34.07 30.62
C GLU A 200 -23.90 34.73 31.80
N ARG A 201 -24.24 36.03 31.67
CA ARG A 201 -24.93 36.82 32.71
C ARG A 201 -26.43 37.01 32.46
N ASP A 202 -26.97 36.45 31.39
CA ASP A 202 -28.37 36.62 30.97
C ASP A 202 -29.01 35.27 30.59
N ALA A 203 -29.15 34.41 31.61
CA ALA A 203 -29.80 33.12 31.48
C ALA A 203 -31.26 33.25 31.03
N HIS A 204 -31.96 34.33 31.42
CA HIS A 204 -33.37 34.55 31.08
C HIS A 204 -33.56 34.64 29.56
N THR A 205 -32.77 35.48 28.90
CA THR A 205 -32.87 35.61 27.44
C THR A 205 -32.44 34.32 26.73
N LEU A 206 -31.47 33.58 27.27
CA LEU A 206 -31.11 32.27 26.72
C LEU A 206 -32.27 31.25 26.82
N VAL A 207 -32.96 31.19 27.95
CA VAL A 207 -34.17 30.35 28.12
C VAL A 207 -35.24 30.72 27.11
N GLN A 208 -35.52 32.02 26.96
CA GLN A 208 -36.53 32.49 26.02
C GLN A 208 -36.21 32.05 24.59
N ARG A 209 -34.95 32.25 24.15
CA ARG A 209 -34.52 31.85 22.81
C ARG A 209 -34.57 30.34 22.60
N PHE A 210 -34.24 29.55 23.62
CA PHE A 210 -34.36 28.10 23.56
C PHE A 210 -35.82 27.64 23.48
N GLN A 211 -36.75 28.31 24.19
CA GLN A 211 -38.18 28.04 24.08
C GLN A 211 -38.74 28.35 22.69
N GLU A 212 -38.23 29.39 22.04
CA GLU A 212 -38.64 29.80 20.70
C GLU A 212 -38.09 28.87 19.61
N ASP A 213 -36.84 28.43 19.72
CA ASP A 213 -36.17 27.56 18.74
C ASP A 213 -35.19 26.58 19.43
N PRO A 214 -35.69 25.46 19.97
CA PRO A 214 -34.86 24.50 20.71
C PRO A 214 -33.71 23.94 19.88
N ASP A 215 -33.94 23.64 18.60
CA ASP A 215 -32.95 23.01 17.72
C ASP A 215 -31.74 23.92 17.50
N THR A 216 -31.96 25.21 17.26
CA THR A 216 -30.88 26.17 17.07
C THR A 216 -30.09 26.45 18.35
N TRP A 217 -30.75 26.47 19.51
CA TRP A 217 -30.15 26.90 20.78
C TRP A 217 -29.69 25.77 21.70
N ARG A 218 -29.98 24.50 21.34
CA ARG A 218 -29.63 23.31 22.13
C ARG A 218 -28.16 23.23 22.52
N GLU A 219 -27.25 23.45 21.57
CA GLU A 219 -25.82 23.35 21.89
C GLU A 219 -25.35 24.55 22.72
N THR A 220 -25.90 25.74 22.48
CA THR A 220 -25.62 26.95 23.28
C THR A 220 -26.02 26.77 24.74
N VAL A 221 -27.20 26.21 25.05
CA VAL A 221 -27.62 25.98 26.46
C VAL A 221 -26.73 24.96 27.17
N LYS A 222 -26.27 23.92 26.45
CA LYS A 222 -25.34 22.92 26.99
C LYS A 222 -23.98 23.52 27.29
N LEU A 223 -23.43 24.31 26.35
CA LEU A 223 -22.14 24.98 26.53
C LEU A 223 -22.20 26.02 27.65
N TRP A 224 -23.31 26.76 27.76
CA TRP A 224 -23.57 27.71 28.84
C TRP A 224 -23.52 26.99 30.19
N CYS A 225 -24.19 25.84 30.35
CA CYS A 225 -24.14 25.08 31.61
C CYS A 225 -22.72 24.69 32.04
N GLY A 226 -21.82 24.44 31.08
CA GLY A 226 -20.42 24.13 31.37
C GLY A 226 -19.55 25.31 31.80
N LEU A 227 -20.06 26.55 31.82
CA LEU A 227 -19.38 27.74 32.35
C LEU A 227 -19.44 27.76 33.90
N GLU A 228 -18.69 28.67 34.52
CA GLU A 228 -18.49 28.72 35.98
C GLU A 228 -19.62 29.47 36.71
N HIS A 229 -20.84 28.92 36.68
CA HIS A 229 -22.00 29.46 37.40
C HIS A 229 -23.03 28.38 37.75
N ASP A 230 -23.99 28.72 38.61
CA ASP A 230 -25.12 27.84 38.95
C ASP A 230 -26.10 27.74 37.76
N SER A 231 -26.26 26.52 37.24
CA SER A 231 -27.15 26.25 36.10
C SER A 231 -28.54 25.75 36.49
N THR A 232 -28.87 25.68 37.79
CA THR A 232 -30.12 25.06 38.28
C THR A 232 -31.36 25.64 37.62
N ALA A 233 -31.52 26.97 37.64
CA ALA A 233 -32.69 27.63 37.07
C ALA A 233 -32.80 27.46 35.55
N LEU A 234 -31.67 27.48 34.83
CA LEU A 234 -31.64 27.27 33.39
C LEU A 234 -32.10 25.83 33.06
N ILE A 235 -31.53 24.84 33.74
CA ILE A 235 -31.83 23.42 33.48
C ILE A 235 -33.31 23.13 33.78
N GLN A 236 -33.87 23.69 34.85
CA GLN A 236 -35.31 23.59 35.15
C GLN A 236 -36.19 24.15 34.03
N ALA A 237 -35.81 25.29 33.46
CA ALA A 237 -36.56 25.90 32.36
C ALA A 237 -36.43 25.11 31.05
N VAL A 238 -35.24 24.55 30.78
CA VAL A 238 -34.99 23.66 29.64
C VAL A 238 -35.78 22.36 29.78
N GLU A 239 -35.85 21.78 30.98
CA GLU A 239 -36.58 20.53 31.26
C GLU A 239 -38.07 20.64 30.92
N ALA A 240 -38.67 21.82 31.14
CA ALA A 240 -40.06 22.08 30.82
C ALA A 240 -40.38 22.00 29.31
N VAL A 241 -39.36 22.16 28.44
CA VAL A 241 -39.48 22.11 26.98
C VAL A 241 -38.97 20.78 26.44
N ASP A 242 -37.74 20.41 26.80
CA ASP A 242 -37.06 19.19 26.40
C ASP A 242 -36.28 18.59 27.58
N PRO A 243 -36.87 17.59 28.27
CA PRO A 243 -36.21 16.89 29.37
C PRO A 243 -34.87 16.23 29.00
N VAL A 244 -34.69 15.80 27.75
CA VAL A 244 -33.44 15.13 27.34
C VAL A 244 -32.31 16.14 27.25
N THR A 245 -32.56 17.31 26.65
CA THR A 245 -31.58 18.41 26.63
C THR A 245 -31.26 18.88 28.06
N ALA A 246 -32.23 18.90 28.98
CA ALA A 246 -31.94 19.22 30.39
C ALA A 246 -30.97 18.23 31.04
N LEU A 247 -31.11 16.93 30.74
CA LEU A 247 -30.18 15.91 31.21
C LEU A 247 -28.79 16.06 30.57
N GLU A 248 -28.70 16.45 29.30
CA GLU A 248 -27.43 16.77 28.66
C GLU A 248 -26.75 18.00 29.29
N CYS A 249 -27.53 19.05 29.58
CA CYS A 249 -27.07 20.23 30.31
C CYS A 249 -26.55 19.86 31.71
N LEU A 250 -27.22 18.92 32.41
CA LEU A 250 -26.76 18.43 33.71
C LEU A 250 -25.39 17.74 33.63
N GLY A 251 -25.10 17.04 32.53
CA GLY A 251 -23.81 16.41 32.27
C GLY A 251 -22.68 17.42 32.02
N GLU A 252 -23.02 18.59 31.47
CA GLU A 252 -22.07 19.69 31.28
C GLU A 252 -21.87 20.54 32.53
N ALA A 253 -22.90 20.64 33.38
CA ALA A 253 -22.96 21.63 34.44
C ALA A 253 -21.81 21.56 35.45
N GLN A 254 -21.25 22.72 35.79
CA GLN A 254 -20.24 22.86 36.85
C GLN A 254 -20.87 22.89 38.24
N GLN A 255 -21.97 23.64 38.39
CA GLN A 255 -22.70 23.78 39.64
C GLN A 255 -24.21 23.65 39.39
N VAL A 256 -24.86 22.77 40.15
CA VAL A 256 -26.32 22.56 40.17
C VAL A 256 -26.72 22.10 41.56
N GLU A 257 -27.90 22.50 42.01
CA GLU A 257 -28.52 22.02 43.24
C GLU A 257 -28.62 20.48 43.26
N ALA A 258 -28.04 19.86 44.30
CA ALA A 258 -27.91 18.41 44.38
C ALA A 258 -29.25 17.67 44.42
N GLN A 259 -30.25 18.23 45.11
CA GLN A 259 -31.57 17.61 45.24
C GLN A 259 -32.28 17.57 43.88
N TYR A 260 -32.27 18.70 43.15
CA TYR A 260 -32.83 18.78 41.81
C TYR A 260 -32.14 17.82 40.83
N ALA A 261 -30.79 17.82 40.80
CA ALA A 261 -30.01 16.93 39.95
C ALA A 261 -30.35 15.44 40.20
N THR A 262 -30.52 15.06 41.46
CA THR A 262 -30.87 13.69 41.84
C THR A 262 -32.28 13.33 41.36
N ALA A 263 -33.26 14.21 41.58
CA ALA A 263 -34.64 14.00 41.14
C ALA A 263 -34.76 13.85 39.61
N LEU A 264 -34.03 14.69 38.85
CA LEU A 264 -34.00 14.60 37.39
C LEU A 264 -33.45 13.25 36.93
N ILE A 265 -32.31 12.83 37.49
CA ILE A 265 -31.69 11.53 37.17
C ILE A 265 -32.62 10.36 37.53
N GLU A 266 -33.22 10.37 38.73
CA GLU A 266 -34.13 9.32 39.18
C GLU A 266 -35.39 9.24 38.32
N GLY A 267 -35.91 10.37 37.81
CA GLY A 267 -37.04 10.39 36.88
C GLY A 267 -36.73 9.72 35.52
N PHE A 268 -35.50 9.81 35.04
CA PHE A 268 -35.05 9.09 33.85
C PHE A 268 -34.76 7.62 34.16
N LEU A 269 -34.06 7.33 35.27
CA LEU A 269 -33.79 5.96 35.69
C LEU A 269 -35.08 5.17 35.91
N GLY A 270 -36.09 5.74 36.58
CA GLY A 270 -37.35 5.06 36.85
C GLY A 270 -38.12 4.62 35.59
N ARG A 271 -37.86 5.27 34.45
CA ARG A 271 -38.49 4.93 33.16
C ARG A 271 -37.61 4.08 32.25
N LEU A 272 -36.33 3.92 32.56
CA LEU A 272 -35.39 3.15 31.75
C LEU A 272 -35.87 1.68 31.63
N GLY A 273 -35.94 1.15 30.40
CA GLY A 273 -36.54 -0.15 30.08
C GLY A 273 -38.01 -0.10 29.64
N THR A 274 -38.61 1.09 29.54
CA THR A 274 -39.97 1.30 29.01
C THR A 274 -39.93 1.88 27.58
N GLN A 275 -41.03 1.76 26.82
CA GLN A 275 -41.11 2.29 25.44
C GLN A 275 -40.83 3.79 25.41
N GLY A 276 -39.92 4.22 24.53
CA GLY A 276 -39.46 5.60 24.37
C GLY A 276 -38.32 6.02 25.31
N ALA A 277 -38.13 5.33 26.44
CA ALA A 277 -37.08 5.68 27.42
C ALA A 277 -35.69 5.11 27.07
N ASP A 278 -35.64 4.14 26.16
CA ASP A 278 -34.39 3.50 25.69
C ASP A 278 -33.94 4.05 24.33
N GLU A 279 -34.57 5.14 23.88
CA GLU A 279 -34.18 5.83 22.67
C GLU A 279 -32.75 6.38 22.79
N GLU A 280 -32.05 6.38 21.66
CA GLU A 280 -30.65 6.76 21.60
C GLU A 280 -30.31 8.12 22.24
N PRO A 281 -31.15 9.19 22.13
CA PRO A 281 -30.91 10.45 22.82
C PRO A 281 -30.87 10.32 24.35
N VAL A 282 -31.79 9.55 24.95
CA VAL A 282 -31.84 9.35 26.41
C VAL A 282 -30.62 8.58 26.90
N ILE A 283 -30.27 7.51 26.19
CA ILE A 283 -29.09 6.69 26.50
C ILE A 283 -27.83 7.54 26.48
N ARG A 284 -27.65 8.37 25.44
CA ARG A 284 -26.49 9.27 25.33
C ARG A 284 -26.47 10.33 26.44
N ALA A 285 -27.62 10.91 26.78
CA ALA A 285 -27.70 11.92 27.84
C ALA A 285 -27.37 11.33 29.22
N LEU A 286 -27.92 10.16 29.56
CA LEU A 286 -27.56 9.42 30.79
C LEU A 286 -26.07 9.02 30.79
N ALA A 287 -25.56 8.57 29.65
CA ALA A 287 -24.16 8.19 29.51
C ALA A 287 -23.22 9.39 29.70
N LEU A 288 -23.58 10.58 29.20
CA LEU A 288 -22.83 11.81 29.41
C LEU A 288 -22.71 12.16 30.91
N VAL A 289 -23.81 12.03 31.67
CA VAL A 289 -23.80 12.26 33.12
C VAL A 289 -22.97 11.17 33.83
N ALA A 290 -23.12 9.91 33.46
CA ALA A 290 -22.42 8.78 34.09
C ALA A 290 -20.91 8.72 33.74
N ALA A 291 -20.50 9.34 32.63
CA ALA A 291 -19.10 9.49 32.22
C ALA A 291 -18.34 10.50 33.08
N ASP A 292 -19.03 11.36 33.83
CA ASP A 292 -18.41 12.30 34.75
C ASP A 292 -17.67 11.57 35.88
N THR A 293 -16.43 11.97 36.14
CA THR A 293 -15.58 11.41 37.19
C THR A 293 -15.88 12.02 38.56
N ARG A 294 -16.69 13.07 38.64
CA ARG A 294 -17.17 13.67 39.90
C ARG A 294 -18.24 12.79 40.56
N LEU A 295 -18.56 13.10 41.82
CA LEU A 295 -19.43 12.30 42.68
C LEU A 295 -20.78 11.92 42.02
N ARG A 296 -21.44 12.85 41.32
CA ARG A 296 -22.73 12.61 40.65
C ARG A 296 -22.63 11.51 39.59
N GLY A 297 -21.63 11.58 38.72
CA GLY A 297 -21.43 10.59 37.66
C GLY A 297 -21.03 9.23 38.21
N GLN A 298 -20.18 9.20 39.25
CA GLN A 298 -19.84 7.98 39.98
C GLN A 298 -21.08 7.30 40.57
N GLN A 299 -21.94 8.05 41.27
CA GLN A 299 -23.16 7.51 41.88
C GLN A 299 -24.14 6.96 40.84
N LEU A 300 -24.35 7.67 39.72
CA LEU A 300 -25.19 7.20 38.63
C LEU A 300 -24.62 5.91 38.02
N ARG A 301 -23.32 5.86 37.78
CA ARG A 301 -22.64 4.68 37.23
C ARG A 301 -22.72 3.47 38.16
N GLU A 302 -22.55 3.67 39.46
CA GLU A 302 -22.77 2.62 40.46
C GLU A 302 -24.23 2.13 40.49
N ALA A 303 -25.21 3.04 40.37
CA ALA A 303 -26.62 2.68 40.29
C ALA A 303 -26.92 1.85 39.03
N LEU A 304 -26.38 2.25 37.87
CA LEU A 304 -26.50 1.50 36.62
C LEU A 304 -25.84 0.11 36.72
N CYS A 305 -24.64 0.01 37.29
CA CYS A 305 -23.96 -1.26 37.53
C CYS A 305 -24.78 -2.21 38.40
N ARG A 306 -25.37 -1.70 39.50
CA ARG A 306 -26.26 -2.48 40.37
C ARG A 306 -27.49 -2.96 39.59
N ARG A 307 -28.12 -2.08 38.81
CA ARG A 307 -29.32 -2.41 38.05
C ARG A 307 -29.07 -3.45 36.97
N THR A 308 -27.95 -3.37 36.24
CA THR A 308 -27.55 -4.38 35.27
C THR A 308 -27.36 -5.76 35.92
N ALA A 309 -26.79 -5.78 37.13
CA ALA A 309 -26.48 -7.00 37.88
C ALA A 309 -27.69 -7.64 38.58
N ASP A 310 -28.74 -6.87 38.89
CA ASP A 310 -29.86 -7.33 39.69
C ASP A 310 -30.81 -8.23 38.88
N PRO A 311 -30.95 -9.53 39.22
CA PRO A 311 -31.89 -10.41 38.54
C PRO A 311 -33.37 -10.08 38.80
N ALA A 312 -33.68 -9.28 39.83
CA ALA A 312 -35.03 -8.83 40.14
C ALA A 312 -35.52 -7.70 39.22
N GLU A 313 -34.61 -7.01 38.53
CA GLU A 313 -34.93 -5.97 37.56
C GLU A 313 -35.51 -6.55 36.27
N LEU A 314 -36.38 -5.78 35.61
CA LEU A 314 -36.95 -6.17 34.32
C LEU A 314 -35.84 -6.36 33.27
N PRO A 315 -35.90 -7.39 32.40
CA PRO A 315 -34.88 -7.61 31.39
C PRO A 315 -34.60 -6.38 30.51
N ALA A 316 -35.64 -5.67 30.08
CA ALA A 316 -35.50 -4.44 29.30
C ALA A 316 -34.71 -3.35 30.05
N ALA A 317 -34.98 -3.17 31.34
CA ALA A 317 -34.27 -2.22 32.18
C ALA A 317 -32.78 -2.60 32.37
N ARG A 318 -32.49 -3.89 32.54
CA ARG A 318 -31.11 -4.39 32.62
C ARG A 318 -30.34 -4.14 31.32
N HIS A 319 -30.96 -4.42 30.18
CA HIS A 319 -30.41 -4.15 28.85
C HIS A 319 -30.14 -2.67 28.62
N ALA A 320 -31.10 -1.81 28.97
CA ALA A 320 -30.96 -0.37 28.84
C ALA A 320 -29.86 0.19 29.76
N ALA A 321 -29.78 -0.27 31.01
CA ALA A 321 -28.69 0.09 31.92
C ALA A 321 -27.30 -0.34 31.39
N ALA A 322 -27.20 -1.55 30.84
CA ALA A 322 -25.96 -2.03 30.22
C ALA A 322 -25.59 -1.20 28.98
N LYS A 323 -26.59 -0.79 28.18
CA LYS A 323 -26.39 0.10 27.03
C LYS A 323 -25.86 1.47 27.46
N VAL A 324 -26.45 2.09 28.49
CA VAL A 324 -25.94 3.36 29.06
C VAL A 324 -24.50 3.19 29.51
N LEU A 325 -24.18 2.13 30.27
CA LEU A 325 -22.82 1.86 30.75
C LEU A 325 -21.82 1.74 29.61
N ALA A 326 -22.16 1.01 28.55
CA ALA A 326 -21.30 0.86 27.38
C ALA A 326 -21.07 2.19 26.65
N SER A 327 -22.07 3.08 26.62
CA SER A 327 -21.98 4.41 26.03
C SER A 327 -21.26 5.46 26.90
N THR A 328 -20.89 5.14 28.16
CA THR A 328 -20.16 6.10 29.02
C THR A 328 -18.71 6.34 28.57
N HIS A 329 -18.16 5.45 27.75
CA HIS A 329 -16.75 5.42 27.41
C HIS A 329 -15.81 5.43 28.64
N HIS A 330 -16.23 4.84 29.76
CA HIS A 330 -15.47 4.81 31.01
C HIS A 330 -14.86 3.40 31.28
N PRO A 331 -13.56 3.29 31.65
CA PRO A 331 -12.90 1.99 31.91
C PRO A 331 -13.59 1.13 32.98
N GLU A 332 -14.00 1.74 34.10
CA GLU A 332 -14.73 1.03 35.17
C GLU A 332 -16.06 0.42 34.72
N ALA A 333 -16.74 1.03 33.73
CA ALA A 333 -17.96 0.46 33.16
C ALA A 333 -17.65 -0.84 32.40
N ALA A 334 -16.55 -0.88 31.64
CA ALA A 334 -16.07 -2.09 30.98
C ALA A 334 -15.71 -3.18 32.00
N GLU A 335 -15.03 -2.83 33.10
CA GLU A 335 -14.72 -3.77 34.19
C GLU A 335 -15.97 -4.32 34.89
N ALA A 336 -17.02 -3.51 35.05
CA ALA A 336 -18.28 -3.94 35.65
C ALA A 336 -19.03 -4.93 34.74
N LEU A 337 -19.09 -4.65 33.44
CA LEU A 337 -19.74 -5.50 32.45
C LEU A 337 -18.99 -6.83 32.24
N VAL A 338 -17.65 -6.79 32.15
CA VAL A 338 -16.80 -7.99 32.02
C VAL A 338 -17.00 -8.96 33.18
N ARG A 339 -17.10 -8.46 34.42
CA ARG A 339 -17.27 -9.30 35.62
C ARG A 339 -18.53 -10.17 35.61
N GLN A 340 -19.52 -9.82 34.79
CA GLN A 340 -20.82 -10.50 34.74
C GLN A 340 -21.02 -11.30 33.45
N ALA A 341 -20.24 -11.01 32.40
CA ALA A 341 -20.45 -11.55 31.05
C ALA A 341 -20.25 -13.07 30.91
N ASP A 342 -19.64 -13.73 31.91
CA ASP A 342 -19.58 -15.20 32.00
C ASP A 342 -20.98 -15.79 32.26
N ARG A 343 -21.65 -15.26 33.29
CA ARG A 343 -22.98 -15.73 33.72
C ARG A 343 -24.09 -15.20 32.83
N GLU A 344 -23.86 -14.07 32.19
CA GLU A 344 -24.85 -13.31 31.43
C GLU A 344 -24.32 -13.01 30.01
N PRO A 345 -24.35 -13.99 29.08
CA PRO A 345 -23.79 -13.83 27.73
C PRO A 345 -24.41 -12.71 26.89
N TRP A 346 -25.62 -12.24 27.23
CA TRP A 346 -26.28 -11.11 26.58
C TRP A 346 -25.54 -9.78 26.77
N LEU A 347 -24.59 -9.70 27.71
CA LEU A 347 -23.72 -8.53 27.92
C LEU A 347 -22.61 -8.40 26.86
N ARG A 348 -22.27 -9.49 26.18
CA ARG A 348 -21.14 -9.59 25.24
C ARG A 348 -21.17 -8.56 24.10
N PRO A 349 -22.31 -8.29 23.42
CA PRO A 349 -22.37 -7.28 22.36
C PRO A 349 -22.05 -5.86 22.85
N TYR A 350 -22.46 -5.52 24.08
CA TYR A 350 -22.16 -4.22 24.67
C TYR A 350 -20.67 -4.05 24.92
N LEU A 351 -20.00 -5.09 25.43
CA LEU A 351 -18.55 -5.10 25.63
C LEU A 351 -17.78 -4.96 24.32
N LEU A 352 -18.21 -5.63 23.25
CA LEU A 352 -17.60 -5.48 21.92
C LEU A 352 -17.75 -4.04 21.42
N GLY A 353 -18.90 -3.42 21.65
CA GLY A 353 -19.17 -2.02 21.30
C GLY A 353 -18.30 -0.99 22.05
N MET A 354 -17.68 -1.36 23.18
CA MET A 354 -16.81 -0.47 23.95
C MET A 354 -15.38 -0.33 23.39
N GLY A 355 -14.97 -1.16 22.43
CA GLY A 355 -13.67 -1.03 21.75
C GLY A 355 -12.46 -1.15 22.69
N ASP A 356 -11.51 -0.20 22.60
CA ASP A 356 -10.24 -0.23 23.36
C ASP A 356 -10.44 -0.29 24.89
N LEU A 357 -11.55 0.26 25.40
CA LEU A 357 -11.85 0.27 26.82
C LEU A 357 -12.07 -1.14 27.38
N ALA A 358 -12.58 -2.05 26.55
CA ALA A 358 -12.78 -3.45 26.93
C ALA A 358 -11.49 -4.28 26.81
N ALA A 359 -10.47 -3.81 26.08
CA ALA A 359 -9.28 -4.62 25.79
C ALA A 359 -8.51 -5.06 27.05
N LEU A 360 -8.25 -4.14 28.00
CA LEU A 360 -7.53 -4.49 29.24
C LEU A 360 -8.37 -5.40 30.16
N PRO A 361 -9.65 -5.10 30.46
CA PRO A 361 -10.52 -6.01 31.21
C PRO A 361 -10.63 -7.41 30.58
N LEU A 362 -10.83 -7.49 29.25
CA LEU A 362 -10.89 -8.75 28.52
C LEU A 362 -9.55 -9.51 28.58
N SER A 363 -8.42 -8.82 28.52
CA SER A 363 -7.09 -9.44 28.67
C SER A 363 -6.90 -10.08 30.05
N ARG A 364 -7.32 -9.40 31.12
CA ARG A 364 -7.28 -9.99 32.47
C ARG A 364 -8.19 -11.21 32.58
N TRP A 365 -9.37 -11.15 31.95
CA TRP A 365 -10.32 -12.26 31.94
C TRP A 365 -9.84 -13.46 31.11
N ALA A 366 -9.25 -13.21 29.94
CA ALA A 366 -8.58 -14.23 29.13
C ALA A 366 -7.43 -14.91 29.89
N SER A 367 -6.69 -14.14 30.71
CA SER A 367 -5.64 -14.69 31.58
C SER A 367 -6.18 -15.63 32.67
N ALA A 368 -7.46 -15.49 33.05
CA ALA A 368 -8.14 -16.40 33.96
C ALA A 368 -8.64 -17.70 33.27
N GLY A 369 -8.43 -17.84 31.96
CA GLY A 369 -8.77 -19.05 31.19
C GLY A 369 -10.09 -18.97 30.42
N ASP A 370 -10.74 -17.80 30.36
CA ASP A 370 -11.96 -17.63 29.57
C ASP A 370 -11.67 -17.64 28.06
N GLU A 371 -12.37 -18.51 27.35
CA GLU A 371 -12.16 -18.72 25.92
C GLU A 371 -12.76 -17.59 25.06
N TRP A 372 -13.91 -17.06 25.48
CA TRP A 372 -14.60 -16.01 24.75
C TRP A 372 -13.84 -14.69 24.81
N ALA A 373 -13.14 -14.41 25.90
CA ALA A 373 -12.37 -13.17 26.05
C ALA A 373 -11.28 -13.01 24.96
N LEU A 374 -10.64 -14.09 24.51
CA LEU A 374 -9.69 -14.05 23.39
C LEU A 374 -10.37 -13.77 22.04
N GLU A 375 -11.53 -14.37 21.82
CA GLU A 375 -12.37 -14.08 20.65
C GLU A 375 -12.83 -12.62 20.66
N ALA A 376 -13.26 -12.11 21.82
CA ALA A 376 -13.70 -10.74 21.99
C ALA A 376 -12.59 -9.72 21.70
N LEU A 377 -11.37 -9.97 22.18
CA LEU A 377 -10.18 -9.16 21.81
C LEU A 377 -9.96 -9.16 20.30
N ALA A 378 -10.13 -10.31 19.66
CA ALA A 378 -9.97 -10.43 18.22
C ALA A 378 -11.06 -9.68 17.45
N SER A 379 -12.32 -9.78 17.90
CA SER A 379 -13.45 -9.07 17.31
C SER A 379 -13.35 -7.56 17.48
N ILE A 380 -12.79 -7.07 18.59
CA ILE A 380 -12.51 -5.65 18.80
C ILE A 380 -11.43 -5.17 17.82
N GLY A 381 -10.34 -5.93 17.65
CA GLY A 381 -9.33 -5.69 16.60
C GLY A 381 -8.55 -4.37 16.68
N THR A 382 -8.78 -3.56 17.72
CA THR A 382 -8.08 -2.30 17.94
C THR A 382 -6.61 -2.52 18.30
N PRO A 383 -5.74 -1.50 18.17
CA PRO A 383 -4.33 -1.60 18.53
C PRO A 383 -4.06 -2.17 19.93
N LYS A 384 -4.82 -1.75 20.96
CA LYS A 384 -4.63 -2.28 22.32
C LYS A 384 -5.11 -3.74 22.42
N ALA A 385 -6.22 -4.09 21.75
CA ALA A 385 -6.73 -5.45 21.73
C ALA A 385 -5.76 -6.41 21.00
N VAL A 386 -5.18 -5.98 19.87
CA VAL A 386 -4.14 -6.71 19.14
C VAL A 386 -2.90 -6.91 20.00
N CYS A 387 -2.41 -5.87 20.68
CA CYS A 387 -1.26 -5.99 21.60
C CYS A 387 -1.56 -6.96 22.75
N ALA A 388 -2.75 -6.85 23.36
CA ALA A 388 -3.17 -7.77 24.42
C ALA A 388 -3.21 -9.21 23.92
N LEU A 389 -3.81 -9.45 22.76
CA LEU A 389 -3.89 -10.77 22.12
C LEU A 389 -2.50 -11.32 21.76
N ALA A 390 -1.58 -10.48 21.26
CA ALA A 390 -0.20 -10.86 20.96
C ALA A 390 0.61 -11.21 22.22
N GLY A 391 0.25 -10.65 23.38
CA GLY A 391 0.80 -11.04 24.68
C GLY A 391 0.56 -12.52 25.02
N PHE A 392 -0.56 -13.09 24.58
CA PHE A 392 -0.92 -14.49 24.85
C PHE A 392 -0.12 -15.51 24.02
N LEU A 393 0.62 -15.10 22.99
CA LEU A 393 1.46 -16.00 22.17
C LEU A 393 2.62 -16.65 22.95
N TRP A 394 2.92 -16.10 24.12
CA TRP A 394 4.09 -16.43 24.94
C TRP A 394 3.72 -16.98 26.32
N GLY A 395 2.41 -17.05 26.62
CA GLY A 395 1.90 -17.35 27.95
C GLY A 395 1.83 -18.85 28.23
N ARG A 396 2.07 -19.24 29.49
CA ARG A 396 2.03 -20.67 29.90
C ARG A 396 0.61 -21.24 30.07
N ALA A 397 -0.43 -20.46 29.76
CA ALA A 397 -1.82 -20.90 29.88
C ALA A 397 -2.11 -21.98 28.80
N PRO A 398 -2.51 -23.20 29.19
CA PRO A 398 -2.75 -24.29 28.24
C PRO A 398 -3.79 -23.89 27.19
N GLY A 399 -3.43 -24.00 25.90
CA GLY A 399 -4.34 -23.74 24.77
C GLY A 399 -4.58 -22.26 24.42
N ALA A 400 -4.29 -21.30 25.32
CA ALA A 400 -4.48 -19.87 25.06
C ALA A 400 -3.54 -19.36 23.94
N GLU A 401 -2.27 -19.80 23.93
CA GLU A 401 -1.30 -19.41 22.90
C GLU A 401 -1.80 -19.73 21.48
N ARG A 402 -2.35 -20.94 21.30
CA ARG A 402 -2.82 -21.42 20.00
C ARG A 402 -4.08 -20.68 19.54
N ARG A 403 -5.05 -20.46 20.44
CA ARG A 403 -6.23 -19.65 20.11
C ARG A 403 -5.86 -18.22 19.74
N ALA A 404 -4.99 -17.59 20.53
CA ALA A 404 -4.49 -16.25 20.23
C ALA A 404 -3.79 -16.20 18.86
N ALA A 405 -3.00 -17.23 18.52
CA ALA A 405 -2.38 -17.36 17.21
C ALA A 405 -3.43 -17.45 16.08
N TRP A 406 -4.48 -18.26 16.22
CA TRP A 406 -5.55 -18.35 15.22
C TRP A 406 -6.26 -17.02 14.99
N HIS A 407 -6.58 -16.31 16.07
CA HIS A 407 -7.22 -15.01 15.96
C HIS A 407 -6.30 -13.95 15.34
N LEU A 408 -5.03 -13.86 15.77
CA LEU A 408 -4.05 -12.94 15.17
C LEU A 408 -3.78 -13.24 13.70
N ALA A 409 -3.78 -14.52 13.31
CA ALA A 409 -3.59 -14.90 11.92
C ALA A 409 -4.70 -14.35 11.01
N GLY A 410 -5.92 -14.15 11.53
CA GLY A 410 -7.00 -13.50 10.80
C GLY A 410 -7.03 -11.96 10.91
N LEU A 411 -6.25 -11.37 11.83
CA LEU A 411 -6.14 -9.92 12.00
C LEU A 411 -4.99 -9.30 11.21
N LEU A 412 -3.93 -10.06 10.90
CA LEU A 412 -2.78 -9.57 10.14
C LEU A 412 -3.12 -8.85 8.81
N PRO A 413 -4.14 -9.27 8.03
CA PRO A 413 -4.53 -8.56 6.82
C PRO A 413 -5.18 -7.19 7.08
N GLN A 414 -5.61 -6.90 8.32
CA GLN A 414 -6.31 -5.66 8.62
C GLN A 414 -5.35 -4.46 8.63
N PRO A 415 -5.75 -3.31 8.03
CA PRO A 415 -4.91 -2.13 7.95
C PRO A 415 -4.47 -1.64 9.34
N GLY A 416 -3.16 -1.48 9.54
CA GLY A 416 -2.58 -0.95 10.78
C GLY A 416 -2.18 -2.01 11.82
N VAL A 417 -2.65 -3.26 11.73
CA VAL A 417 -2.26 -4.33 12.65
C VAL A 417 -0.74 -4.60 12.57
N GLU A 418 -0.20 -4.67 11.35
CA GLU A 418 1.25 -4.84 11.16
C GLU A 418 2.09 -3.72 11.80
N SER A 419 1.63 -2.47 11.71
CA SER A 419 2.35 -1.34 12.34
C SER A 419 2.36 -1.45 13.86
N VAL A 420 1.25 -1.90 14.46
CA VAL A 420 1.14 -2.12 15.90
C VAL A 420 2.10 -3.23 16.33
N LEU A 421 2.09 -4.36 15.62
CA LEU A 421 2.97 -5.49 15.92
C LEU A 421 4.45 -5.15 15.71
N ARG A 422 4.78 -4.32 14.70
CA ARG A 422 6.15 -3.83 14.46
C ARG A 422 6.66 -2.94 15.60
N ALA A 423 5.79 -2.18 16.24
CA ALA A 423 6.13 -1.31 17.38
C ALA A 423 6.15 -2.04 18.73
N MET A 424 5.71 -3.30 18.80
CA MET A 424 5.57 -4.03 20.06
C MET A 424 6.95 -4.39 20.65
N PRO A 425 7.21 -4.07 21.93
CA PRO A 425 8.45 -4.47 22.59
C PRO A 425 8.44 -5.99 22.86
N LEU A 426 9.48 -6.68 22.39
CA LEU A 426 9.71 -8.11 22.68
C LEU A 426 10.92 -8.29 23.59
N SER A 427 10.72 -9.03 24.68
CA SER A 427 11.79 -9.44 25.59
C SER A 427 12.78 -10.41 24.91
N PRO A 428 14.02 -10.54 25.43
CA PRO A 428 14.99 -11.49 24.89
C PRO A 428 14.52 -12.95 24.92
N GLU A 429 13.68 -13.32 25.88
CA GLU A 429 13.10 -14.67 25.99
C GLU A 429 12.07 -14.92 24.88
N GLN A 430 11.18 -13.96 24.62
CA GLN A 430 10.19 -14.04 23.54
C GLN A 430 10.87 -14.15 22.17
N ARG A 431 11.96 -13.42 21.95
CA ARG A 431 12.75 -13.53 20.70
C ARG A 431 13.40 -14.90 20.50
N LYS A 432 13.65 -15.65 21.58
CA LYS A 432 14.25 -17.00 21.54
C LYS A 432 13.21 -18.12 21.48
N ALA A 433 11.93 -17.83 21.70
CA ALA A 433 10.88 -18.82 21.64
C ALA A 433 10.81 -19.49 20.26
N GLU A 434 10.33 -20.73 20.18
CA GLU A 434 10.21 -21.45 18.91
C GLU A 434 9.28 -20.70 17.94
N HIS A 435 9.81 -20.35 16.76
CA HIS A 435 9.08 -19.65 15.71
C HIS A 435 9.64 -19.98 14.32
N LEU A 436 8.82 -19.80 13.27
CA LEU A 436 9.20 -20.04 11.88
C LEU A 436 9.66 -18.73 11.21
N GLU A 437 10.91 -18.32 11.49
CA GLU A 437 11.52 -17.04 11.05
C GLU A 437 11.42 -16.73 9.56
N TRP A 438 11.35 -17.76 8.72
CA TRP A 438 11.42 -17.65 7.26
C TRP A 438 10.06 -17.40 6.60
N ILE A 439 8.95 -17.59 7.32
CA ILE A 439 7.61 -17.42 6.75
C ILE A 439 7.34 -15.95 6.41
N TRP A 440 7.73 -15.04 7.30
CA TRP A 440 7.49 -13.61 7.12
C TRP A 440 8.67 -12.84 6.52
N GLU A 441 9.80 -13.51 6.30
CA GLU A 441 11.03 -12.92 5.76
C GLU A 441 10.86 -12.19 4.40
N PRO A 442 10.05 -12.68 3.44
CA PRO A 442 9.84 -11.97 2.17
C PRO A 442 9.17 -10.60 2.35
N PHE A 443 8.38 -10.42 3.41
CA PHE A 443 7.57 -9.22 3.64
C PHE A 443 8.21 -8.26 4.66
N GLU A 444 9.12 -8.76 5.49
CA GLU A 444 9.86 -7.98 6.48
C GLU A 444 11.34 -8.43 6.51
N PRO A 445 12.20 -7.80 5.69
CA PRO A 445 13.60 -8.21 5.57
C PRO A 445 14.40 -8.02 6.87
N ASP A 446 14.03 -7.05 7.71
CA ASP A 446 14.71 -6.79 8.98
C ASP A 446 14.52 -7.95 9.97
N PRO A 447 15.58 -8.72 10.30
CA PRO A 447 15.49 -9.80 11.27
C PRO A 447 15.25 -9.30 12.70
N GLY A 448 15.52 -8.02 12.97
CA GLY A 448 15.28 -7.39 14.26
C GLY A 448 13.81 -7.02 14.52
N SER A 449 12.98 -7.01 13.47
CA SER A 449 11.60 -6.56 13.50
C SER A 449 10.72 -7.45 14.39
N PRO A 450 10.02 -6.89 15.39
CA PRO A 450 9.08 -7.64 16.21
C PRO A 450 7.97 -8.33 15.41
N LEU A 451 7.50 -7.71 14.32
CA LEU A 451 6.48 -8.28 13.44
C LEU A 451 6.92 -9.63 12.87
N ARG A 452 8.17 -9.74 12.41
CA ARG A 452 8.70 -10.99 11.85
C ARG A 452 8.71 -12.12 12.88
N VAL A 453 9.11 -11.82 14.11
CA VAL A 453 9.14 -12.78 15.23
C VAL A 453 7.72 -13.20 15.61
N VAL A 454 6.79 -12.24 15.75
CA VAL A 454 5.38 -12.50 16.07
C VAL A 454 4.72 -13.35 14.99
N ALA A 455 4.84 -12.98 13.71
CA ALA A 455 4.27 -13.72 12.59
C ALA A 455 4.84 -15.15 12.50
N GLY A 456 6.16 -15.29 12.69
CA GLY A 456 6.81 -16.60 12.78
C GLY A 456 6.30 -17.45 13.95
N ARG A 457 6.02 -16.83 15.10
CA ARG A 457 5.49 -17.51 16.30
C ARG A 457 4.05 -17.96 16.07
N VAL A 458 3.22 -17.09 15.50
CA VAL A 458 1.86 -17.42 15.08
C VAL A 458 1.90 -18.65 14.17
N ALA A 459 2.73 -18.63 13.13
CA ALA A 459 2.82 -19.77 12.22
C ALA A 459 3.26 -21.09 12.90
N ALA A 460 4.22 -21.02 13.83
CA ALA A 460 4.65 -22.19 14.60
C ALA A 460 3.52 -22.76 15.48
N LEU A 461 2.72 -21.89 16.11
CA LEU A 461 1.58 -22.29 16.93
C LEU A 461 0.44 -22.87 16.09
N LEU A 462 0.13 -22.29 14.93
CA LEU A 462 -0.84 -22.83 13.98
C LEU A 462 -0.46 -24.24 13.54
N LYS A 463 0.80 -24.45 13.16
CA LYS A 463 1.34 -25.76 12.76
C LYS A 463 1.15 -26.82 13.85
N ASN A 464 1.41 -26.47 15.10
CA ASN A 464 1.40 -27.41 16.23
C ASN A 464 0.02 -27.52 16.92
N THR A 465 -1.05 -26.97 16.33
CA THR A 465 -2.40 -27.00 16.91
C THR A 465 -3.06 -28.36 16.75
N GLN A 466 -3.54 -28.93 17.86
CA GLN A 466 -4.33 -30.16 17.85
C GLN A 466 -5.78 -29.90 17.47
N PRO A 467 -6.51 -30.88 16.90
CA PRO A 467 -7.87 -30.65 16.43
C PRO A 467 -8.88 -30.17 17.50
N HIS A 468 -8.72 -30.58 18.75
CA HIS A 468 -9.58 -30.16 19.87
C HIS A 468 -9.29 -28.72 20.35
N GLU A 469 -8.21 -28.11 19.86
CA GLU A 469 -7.78 -26.75 20.21
C GLU A 469 -8.11 -25.74 19.10
N LEU A 470 -8.72 -26.22 18.01
CA LEU A 470 -9.21 -25.38 16.93
C LEU A 470 -10.38 -24.53 17.45
N PRO A 471 -10.40 -23.22 17.15
CA PRO A 471 -11.55 -22.38 17.49
C PRO A 471 -12.82 -22.92 16.83
N ALA A 472 -13.93 -22.96 17.57
CA ALA A 472 -15.22 -23.44 17.06
C ALA A 472 -15.71 -22.61 15.85
N ALA A 473 -15.45 -21.30 15.86
CA ALA A 473 -15.71 -20.41 14.74
C ALA A 473 -14.65 -19.30 14.67
N LEU A 474 -13.77 -19.35 13.67
CA LEU A 474 -12.96 -18.19 13.27
C LEU A 474 -13.76 -17.38 12.23
N GLN A 475 -14.20 -16.17 12.59
CA GLN A 475 -15.02 -15.32 11.72
C GLN A 475 -14.22 -14.73 10.54
N THR A 476 -12.91 -14.56 10.72
CA THR A 476 -12.02 -13.95 9.73
C THR A 476 -11.27 -14.98 8.89
N ALA A 477 -10.99 -14.64 7.63
CA ALA A 477 -10.07 -15.40 6.79
C ALA A 477 -8.64 -15.26 7.33
N VAL A 478 -7.86 -16.34 7.28
CA VAL A 478 -6.46 -16.32 7.72
C VAL A 478 -5.60 -15.67 6.65
N ASP A 479 -4.61 -14.88 7.07
CA ASP A 479 -3.64 -14.25 6.18
C ASP A 479 -2.97 -15.30 5.27
N PRO A 480 -3.09 -15.18 3.93
CA PRO A 480 -2.51 -16.14 3.02
C PRO A 480 -0.98 -16.17 3.09
N ARG A 481 -0.32 -15.09 3.52
CA ARG A 481 1.15 -15.06 3.75
C ARG A 481 1.57 -15.97 4.90
N LEU A 482 0.67 -16.30 5.83
CA LEU A 482 0.89 -17.35 6.85
C LEU A 482 0.39 -18.71 6.40
N ALA A 483 -0.84 -18.78 5.89
CA ALA A 483 -1.52 -20.04 5.64
C ALA A 483 -0.94 -20.81 4.44
N ILE A 484 -0.56 -20.13 3.36
CA ILE A 484 0.00 -20.78 2.16
C ILE A 484 1.31 -21.53 2.45
N PRO A 485 2.35 -20.95 3.08
CA PRO A 485 3.59 -21.67 3.34
C PRO A 485 3.36 -22.81 4.34
N LEU A 486 2.41 -22.66 5.26
CA LEU A 486 2.00 -23.75 6.14
C LEU A 486 1.35 -24.91 5.37
N CYS A 487 0.44 -24.61 4.43
CA CYS A 487 -0.26 -25.62 3.64
C CYS A 487 0.61 -26.27 2.55
N THR A 488 1.63 -25.57 2.03
CA THR A 488 2.42 -26.02 0.87
C THR A 488 3.85 -26.46 1.20
N VAL A 489 4.56 -25.71 2.05
CA VAL A 489 5.99 -25.93 2.35
C VAL A 489 6.18 -26.69 3.66
N VAL A 490 5.48 -26.29 4.73
CA VAL A 490 5.61 -26.91 6.07
C VAL A 490 4.86 -28.23 6.16
N ALA A 491 3.71 -28.31 5.47
CA ALA A 491 2.84 -29.48 5.48
C ALA A 491 3.67 -30.76 5.29
N GLN A 492 3.70 -31.58 6.34
CA GLN A 492 4.62 -32.71 6.37
C GLN A 492 4.19 -33.77 5.37
N LYS A 493 5.14 -34.62 4.96
CA LYS A 493 4.81 -35.79 4.12
C LYS A 493 3.65 -36.59 4.75
N ALA A 494 3.59 -36.71 6.09
CA ALA A 494 2.51 -37.37 6.84
C ALA A 494 1.12 -36.72 6.71
N GLU A 495 1.02 -35.39 6.65
CA GLU A 495 -0.24 -34.65 6.55
C GLU A 495 -0.79 -34.69 5.11
N LEU A 496 0.09 -34.79 4.12
CA LEU A 496 -0.23 -34.83 2.69
C LEU A 496 -0.21 -36.27 2.10
N ASN A 497 -0.30 -37.31 2.93
CA ASN A 497 0.12 -38.67 2.58
C ASN A 497 -0.88 -39.53 1.77
N PHE A 498 -1.98 -39.01 1.26
CA PHE A 498 -2.89 -39.83 0.41
C PHE A 498 -2.48 -39.93 -1.07
N LEU A 499 -1.18 -39.92 -1.32
CA LEU A 499 -0.55 -40.37 -2.57
C LEU A 499 0.68 -41.25 -2.33
N LYS A 500 0.80 -41.86 -1.14
CA LYS A 500 1.78 -42.95 -0.92
C LYS A 500 1.29 -44.31 -1.42
N ALA A 501 0.06 -44.41 -1.93
CA ALA A 501 -0.48 -45.61 -2.57
C ALA A 501 -0.79 -45.43 -4.07
N SER A 502 -0.75 -44.20 -4.59
CA SER A 502 -1.19 -43.87 -5.94
C SER A 502 0.01 -43.45 -6.77
N SER A 503 0.16 -44.08 -7.93
CA SER A 503 1.22 -43.86 -8.91
C SER A 503 1.31 -42.37 -9.34
N SER A 504 2.44 -41.95 -9.93
CA SER A 504 2.55 -40.65 -10.62
C SER A 504 1.43 -40.44 -11.67
N GLU A 505 0.80 -41.52 -12.14
CA GLU A 505 -0.35 -41.54 -13.04
C GLU A 505 -1.62 -40.98 -12.39
N ASP A 506 -1.86 -41.28 -11.11
CA ASP A 506 -3.11 -40.93 -10.42
C ASP A 506 -3.16 -39.44 -10.09
N LEU A 507 -2.01 -38.86 -9.75
CA LEU A 507 -1.82 -37.41 -9.64
C LEU A 507 -2.11 -36.70 -10.96
N LYS A 508 -1.62 -37.23 -12.09
CA LYS A 508 -1.88 -36.67 -13.42
C LYS A 508 -3.37 -36.74 -13.77
N LYS A 509 -4.05 -37.84 -13.41
CA LYS A 509 -5.50 -37.98 -13.60
C LYS A 509 -6.31 -36.99 -12.75
N LEU A 510 -5.98 -36.86 -11.47
CA LEU A 510 -6.62 -35.89 -10.57
C LEU A 510 -6.41 -34.46 -11.06
N ARG A 511 -5.18 -34.13 -11.46
CA ARG A 511 -4.86 -32.84 -12.08
C ARG A 511 -5.67 -32.61 -13.35
N SER A 512 -5.70 -33.57 -14.27
CA SER A 512 -6.46 -33.42 -15.52
C SER A 512 -7.94 -33.16 -15.27
N LYS A 513 -8.53 -33.80 -14.25
CA LYS A 513 -9.92 -33.55 -13.85
C LYS A 513 -10.09 -32.17 -13.22
N PHE A 514 -9.17 -31.75 -12.37
CA PHE A 514 -9.18 -30.42 -11.76
C PHE A 514 -9.06 -29.33 -12.83
N ASP A 515 -8.06 -29.45 -13.73
CA ASP A 515 -7.85 -28.51 -14.83
C ASP A 515 -9.09 -28.50 -15.76
N ASP A 516 -9.71 -29.64 -16.09
CA ASP A 516 -10.95 -29.68 -16.88
C ASP A 516 -12.11 -28.90 -16.22
N VAL A 517 -12.29 -29.06 -14.91
CA VAL A 517 -13.33 -28.36 -14.13
C VAL A 517 -13.10 -26.85 -14.08
N PHE A 518 -11.86 -26.39 -13.88
CA PHE A 518 -11.54 -24.97 -13.67
C PHE A 518 -11.06 -24.23 -14.93
N TYR A 519 -10.83 -24.92 -16.05
CA TYR A 519 -10.37 -24.33 -17.33
C TYR A 519 -11.44 -24.35 -18.42
N HIS A 520 -12.39 -25.30 -18.38
CA HIS A 520 -13.44 -25.45 -19.40
C HIS A 520 -14.87 -25.13 -18.92
N ARG A 521 -15.12 -25.10 -17.61
CA ARG A 521 -16.36 -24.54 -17.06
C ARG A 521 -16.05 -23.21 -16.39
N ASP A 522 -16.68 -22.15 -16.86
CA ASP A 522 -17.14 -21.14 -15.90
C ASP A 522 -18.04 -21.89 -14.94
N VAL A 523 -17.52 -22.28 -13.78
CA VAL A 523 -18.35 -22.85 -12.73
C VAL A 523 -19.29 -21.73 -12.28
N GLU A 524 -20.46 -21.67 -12.93
CA GLU A 524 -21.49 -20.68 -12.67
C GLU A 524 -22.01 -20.90 -11.24
N GLY A 525 -21.51 -20.07 -10.31
CA GLY A 525 -21.90 -20.08 -8.91
C GLY A 525 -20.75 -20.34 -7.95
N VAL A 526 -20.80 -19.66 -6.80
CA VAL A 526 -19.79 -19.75 -5.72
C VAL A 526 -19.84 -21.11 -5.01
N GLU A 527 -21.04 -21.64 -4.78
CA GLU A 527 -21.30 -22.89 -4.05
C GLU A 527 -20.72 -24.15 -4.75
N PRO A 528 -21.00 -24.41 -6.04
CA PRO A 528 -20.47 -25.62 -6.72
C PRO A 528 -18.94 -25.64 -6.80
N ALA A 529 -18.32 -24.49 -7.10
CA ALA A 529 -16.86 -24.38 -7.14
C ALA A 529 -16.22 -24.66 -5.78
N GLN A 530 -16.85 -24.17 -4.70
CA GLN A 530 -16.38 -24.39 -3.34
C GLN A 530 -16.48 -25.87 -2.93
N GLN A 531 -17.52 -26.58 -3.37
CA GLN A 531 -17.69 -28.02 -3.13
C GLN A 531 -16.61 -28.83 -3.86
N GLU A 532 -16.31 -28.52 -5.11
CA GLU A 532 -15.23 -29.15 -5.87
C GLU A 532 -13.86 -28.93 -5.21
N ILE A 533 -13.53 -27.69 -4.84
CA ILE A 533 -12.28 -27.37 -4.13
C ILE A 533 -12.15 -28.18 -2.83
N ARG A 534 -13.23 -28.29 -2.05
CA ARG A 534 -13.25 -29.09 -0.81
C ARG A 534 -13.01 -30.57 -1.10
N TYR A 535 -13.62 -31.12 -2.15
CA TYR A 535 -13.40 -32.50 -2.57
C TYR A 535 -11.91 -32.74 -2.87
N TYR A 536 -11.28 -31.92 -3.72
CA TYR A 536 -9.85 -32.06 -4.03
C TYR A 536 -8.95 -31.84 -2.81
N ALA A 537 -9.28 -30.89 -1.93
CA ALA A 537 -8.54 -30.67 -0.68
C ALA A 537 -8.59 -31.91 0.25
N GLN A 538 -9.75 -32.56 0.38
CA GLN A 538 -9.91 -33.81 1.13
C GLN A 538 -9.15 -34.98 0.49
N GLN A 539 -8.96 -34.97 -0.83
CA GLN A 539 -8.07 -35.95 -1.50
C GLN A 539 -6.59 -35.68 -1.20
N LEU A 540 -6.20 -34.42 -0.95
CA LEU A 540 -4.81 -34.03 -0.68
C LEU A 540 -4.39 -34.25 0.79
N SER A 541 -5.28 -33.99 1.74
CA SER A 541 -5.00 -34.15 3.17
C SER A 541 -6.22 -34.63 3.96
N SER A 542 -5.98 -35.56 4.88
CA SER A 542 -6.93 -36.01 5.90
C SER A 542 -6.71 -35.35 7.26
N HIS A 543 -5.72 -34.46 7.39
CA HIS A 543 -5.38 -33.82 8.65
C HIS A 543 -6.34 -32.66 8.96
N GLN A 544 -7.06 -32.71 10.08
CA GLN A 544 -8.11 -31.74 10.41
C GLN A 544 -7.57 -30.30 10.55
N THR A 545 -6.42 -30.10 11.19
CA THR A 545 -5.79 -28.77 11.31
C THR A 545 -5.41 -28.17 9.94
N TRP A 546 -4.95 -29.01 9.01
CA TRP A 546 -4.60 -28.57 7.65
C TRP A 546 -5.86 -28.18 6.88
N LEU A 547 -6.90 -29.02 6.93
CA LEU A 547 -8.19 -28.74 6.29
C LEU A 547 -8.83 -27.48 6.86
N TYR A 548 -8.75 -27.28 8.18
CA TYR A 548 -9.25 -26.07 8.83
C TYR A 548 -8.51 -24.83 8.34
N LEU A 549 -7.17 -24.84 8.31
CA LEU A 549 -6.36 -23.73 7.80
C LEU A 549 -6.66 -23.44 6.32
N PHE A 550 -6.70 -24.48 5.49
CA PHE A 550 -6.99 -24.38 4.07
C PHE A 550 -8.38 -23.76 3.82
N ASN A 551 -9.40 -24.20 4.56
CA ASN A 551 -10.76 -23.67 4.43
C ASN A 551 -10.90 -22.21 4.88
N LYS A 552 -9.90 -21.65 5.58
CA LYS A 552 -9.85 -20.23 5.98
C LYS A 552 -9.09 -19.34 4.99
N LEU A 553 -8.53 -19.89 3.92
CA LEU A 553 -8.05 -19.13 2.77
C LEU A 553 -9.23 -18.65 1.90
N SER A 554 -9.05 -17.56 1.15
CA SER A 554 -10.04 -17.18 0.13
C SER A 554 -10.12 -18.24 -0.98
N ARG A 555 -11.26 -18.29 -1.70
CA ARG A 555 -11.48 -19.25 -2.79
C ARG A 555 -10.33 -19.27 -3.80
N ILE A 556 -9.82 -18.10 -4.19
CA ILE A 556 -8.72 -17.96 -5.16
C ILE A 556 -7.45 -18.61 -4.63
N HIS A 557 -7.09 -18.34 -3.36
CA HIS A 557 -5.91 -18.94 -2.75
C HIS A 557 -6.06 -20.46 -2.55
N GLN A 558 -7.26 -20.94 -2.20
CA GLN A 558 -7.56 -22.37 -2.11
C GLN A 558 -7.33 -23.07 -3.45
N GLU A 559 -7.87 -22.53 -4.53
CA GLU A 559 -7.68 -23.05 -5.89
C GLU A 559 -6.20 -23.10 -6.27
N ARG A 560 -5.47 -21.99 -6.05
CA ARG A 560 -4.03 -21.90 -6.34
C ARG A 560 -3.23 -22.94 -5.54
N VAL A 561 -3.50 -23.09 -4.24
CA VAL A 561 -2.83 -24.09 -3.40
C VAL A 561 -3.08 -25.50 -3.90
N VAL A 562 -4.34 -25.86 -4.20
CA VAL A 562 -4.69 -27.18 -4.75
C VAL A 562 -3.98 -27.40 -6.09
N ARG A 563 -4.03 -26.42 -7.00
CA ARG A 563 -3.37 -26.48 -8.30
C ARG A 563 -1.87 -26.72 -8.15
N ARG A 564 -1.17 -26.02 -7.25
CA ARG A 564 0.27 -26.22 -7.01
C ARG A 564 0.60 -27.57 -6.40
N LEU A 565 -0.24 -28.06 -5.48
CA LEU A 565 -0.05 -29.39 -4.88
C LEU A 565 -0.31 -30.53 -5.89
N LEU A 566 -1.22 -30.32 -6.85
CA LEU A 566 -1.53 -31.29 -7.92
C LEU A 566 -0.54 -31.25 -9.10
N GLN A 567 0.14 -30.12 -9.35
CA GLN A 567 1.04 -29.95 -10.50
C GLN A 567 2.26 -30.90 -10.50
N GLY A 568 2.66 -31.43 -9.34
CA GLY A 568 3.75 -32.40 -9.22
C GLY A 568 5.15 -31.77 -9.20
N TYR A 569 6.13 -32.60 -8.82
CA TYR A 569 7.50 -32.26 -8.35
C TYR A 569 8.29 -31.22 -9.18
N PRO A 570 9.14 -30.38 -8.53
CA PRO A 570 9.45 -30.37 -7.10
C PRO A 570 8.36 -29.71 -6.24
N ARG A 571 8.16 -30.25 -5.04
CA ARG A 571 7.28 -29.63 -4.04
C ARG A 571 7.83 -28.24 -3.69
N PRO A 572 6.96 -27.25 -3.42
CA PRO A 572 7.39 -25.96 -2.91
C PRO A 572 8.31 -26.12 -1.70
N SER A 573 9.49 -25.53 -1.78
CA SER A 573 10.50 -25.57 -0.74
C SER A 573 10.54 -24.26 0.06
N LYS A 574 11.26 -24.27 1.19
CA LYS A 574 11.53 -23.05 1.96
C LYS A 574 12.26 -22.00 1.11
N GLU A 575 13.18 -22.40 0.24
CA GLU A 575 13.90 -21.48 -0.64
C GLU A 575 12.97 -20.83 -1.67
N ASP A 576 11.97 -21.56 -2.15
CA ASP A 576 10.97 -21.03 -3.09
C ASP A 576 10.13 -19.94 -2.43
N TRP A 577 9.70 -20.14 -1.18
CA TRP A 577 8.99 -19.12 -0.41
C TRP A 577 9.86 -17.88 -0.12
N GLN A 578 11.12 -18.08 0.24
CA GLN A 578 12.06 -16.96 0.50
C GLN A 578 12.42 -16.17 -0.78
N ARG A 579 12.15 -16.71 -1.97
CA ARG A 579 12.49 -16.12 -3.27
C ARG A 579 11.25 -15.79 -4.12
N LEU A 580 10.12 -15.44 -3.50
CA LEU A 580 8.90 -15.02 -4.19
C LEU A 580 9.15 -13.92 -5.24
N ASP A 581 9.99 -12.93 -4.93
CA ASP A 581 10.21 -11.74 -5.77
C ASP A 581 11.56 -11.72 -6.52
N ARG A 582 12.36 -12.79 -6.48
CA ARG A 582 13.70 -12.76 -7.12
C ARG A 582 13.61 -13.15 -8.60
N PRO A 583 14.13 -12.34 -9.54
CA PRO A 583 14.19 -12.72 -10.94
C PRO A 583 15.09 -13.96 -11.09
N ILE A 584 14.60 -14.95 -11.84
CA ILE A 584 15.28 -16.22 -12.09
C ILE A 584 16.61 -15.95 -12.82
N ARG A 585 17.75 -16.17 -12.15
CA ARG A 585 19.07 -16.13 -12.81
C ARG A 585 19.45 -17.51 -13.30
N TYR A 586 19.39 -17.71 -14.61
CA TYR A 586 19.83 -18.94 -15.26
C TYR A 586 21.33 -19.18 -15.07
N LYS A 587 21.70 -20.31 -14.45
CA LYS A 587 23.05 -20.88 -14.55
C LYS A 587 22.94 -22.17 -15.35
N PHE A 588 23.16 -22.08 -16.67
CA PHE A 588 23.27 -23.28 -17.51
C PHE A 588 24.61 -23.97 -17.22
N GLU A 589 24.58 -25.09 -16.51
CA GLU A 589 25.71 -26.02 -16.50
C GLU A 589 25.84 -26.71 -17.87
N PRO A 590 27.06 -27.09 -18.31
CA PRO A 590 27.26 -27.79 -19.58
C PRO A 590 26.59 -29.17 -19.54
N SER A 591 25.35 -29.24 -20.02
CA SER A 591 24.64 -30.51 -20.21
C SER A 591 25.08 -31.16 -21.53
N LEU A 592 25.03 -32.49 -21.58
CA LEU A 592 25.34 -33.26 -22.81
C LEU A 592 24.48 -32.80 -24.01
N GLN A 593 23.27 -32.32 -23.71
CA GLN A 593 22.36 -31.68 -24.65
C GLN A 593 22.89 -30.31 -25.12
N ALA A 594 23.29 -29.41 -24.22
CA ALA A 594 23.85 -28.11 -24.61
C ALA A 594 25.10 -28.24 -25.48
N THR A 595 25.96 -29.22 -25.19
CA THR A 595 27.12 -29.56 -26.04
C THR A 595 26.70 -30.07 -27.42
N GLY A 596 25.66 -30.92 -27.48
CA GLY A 596 25.09 -31.40 -28.75
C GLY A 596 24.52 -30.26 -29.62
N PHE A 597 23.82 -29.29 -29.02
CA PHE A 597 23.28 -28.15 -29.75
C PHE A 597 24.40 -27.31 -30.38
N ARG A 598 25.43 -26.99 -29.60
CA ARG A 598 26.60 -26.23 -30.08
C ARG A 598 27.32 -26.94 -31.22
N ALA A 599 27.48 -28.27 -31.13
CA ALA A 599 28.05 -29.06 -32.22
C ALA A 599 27.22 -28.96 -33.51
N CYS A 600 25.89 -28.99 -33.41
CA CYS A 600 25.01 -28.78 -34.55
C CYS A 600 25.19 -27.38 -35.14
N VAL A 601 25.15 -26.33 -34.32
CA VAL A 601 25.33 -24.94 -34.78
C VAL A 601 26.69 -24.74 -35.45
N LEU A 602 27.75 -25.36 -34.92
CA LEU A 602 29.08 -25.35 -35.54
C LEU A 602 29.08 -26.02 -36.92
N VAL A 603 28.43 -27.18 -37.07
CA VAL A 603 28.31 -27.85 -38.39
C VAL A 603 27.57 -26.96 -39.38
N LEU A 604 26.50 -26.30 -38.96
CA LEU A 604 25.77 -25.35 -39.81
C LEU A 604 26.66 -24.16 -40.21
N GLY A 605 27.39 -23.58 -39.26
CA GLY A 605 28.32 -22.48 -39.52
C GLY A 605 29.44 -22.87 -40.50
N LEU A 606 29.98 -24.08 -40.39
CA LEU A 606 30.97 -24.61 -41.33
C LEU A 606 30.40 -24.82 -42.73
N LEU A 607 29.15 -25.27 -42.86
CA LEU A 607 28.46 -25.38 -44.15
C LEU A 607 28.20 -24.01 -44.79
N VAL A 608 27.83 -23.00 -43.99
CA VAL A 608 27.73 -21.61 -44.47
C VAL A 608 29.09 -21.11 -44.95
N LEU A 609 30.15 -21.33 -44.17
CA LEU A 609 31.51 -20.94 -44.53
C LEU A 609 31.98 -21.61 -45.82
N ALA A 610 31.71 -22.91 -45.99
CA ALA A 610 32.03 -23.64 -47.21
C ALA A 610 31.29 -23.07 -48.43
N GLY A 611 30.02 -22.70 -48.29
CA GLY A 611 29.25 -22.05 -49.34
C GLY A 611 29.78 -20.67 -49.70
N LEU A 612 30.18 -19.87 -48.71
CA LEU A 612 30.81 -18.57 -48.92
C LEU A 612 32.17 -18.67 -49.62
N ILE A 613 32.99 -19.65 -49.24
CA ILE A 613 34.29 -19.91 -49.90
C ILE A 613 34.08 -20.35 -51.34
N ARG A 614 33.08 -21.21 -51.61
CA ARG A 614 32.72 -21.62 -52.96
C ARG A 614 32.34 -20.41 -53.82
N ASP A 615 31.45 -19.56 -53.33
CA ASP A 615 31.02 -18.38 -54.07
C ASP A 615 32.18 -17.37 -54.28
N MET A 616 33.12 -17.25 -53.33
CA MET A 616 34.34 -16.46 -53.49
C MET A 616 35.28 -16.99 -54.60
N ILE A 617 35.29 -18.31 -54.83
CA ILE A 617 36.14 -18.93 -55.85
C ILE A 617 35.51 -18.81 -57.25
N PHE A 618 34.18 -18.84 -57.36
CA PHE A 618 33.46 -18.92 -58.64
C PHE A 618 32.71 -17.65 -59.06
N LEU A 619 32.53 -16.66 -58.17
CA LEU A 619 31.97 -15.34 -58.47
C LEU A 619 32.97 -14.23 -58.10
N GLU A 620 32.82 -13.03 -58.69
CA GLU A 620 33.64 -11.88 -58.27
C GLU A 620 33.35 -11.53 -56.79
N PRO A 621 34.38 -11.45 -55.93
CA PRO A 621 34.18 -11.32 -54.49
C PRO A 621 33.62 -9.94 -54.14
N PHE A 622 32.40 -9.92 -53.60
CA PHE A 622 31.82 -8.74 -52.97
C PHE A 622 32.33 -8.60 -51.52
N ILE A 623 32.56 -7.37 -51.06
CA ILE A 623 33.06 -7.08 -49.70
C ILE A 623 32.15 -7.68 -48.62
N GLU A 624 30.84 -7.72 -48.86
CA GLU A 624 29.85 -8.32 -47.96
C GLU A 624 30.10 -9.82 -47.72
N THR A 625 30.52 -10.57 -48.74
CA THR A 625 30.85 -12.01 -48.65
C THR A 625 32.07 -12.25 -47.76
N ILE A 626 33.09 -11.39 -47.88
CA ILE A 626 34.32 -11.47 -47.07
C ILE A 626 34.02 -11.14 -45.61
N VAL A 627 33.21 -10.10 -45.35
CA VAL A 627 32.78 -9.72 -44.00
C VAL A 627 31.98 -10.85 -43.36
N LEU A 628 31.04 -11.44 -44.09
CA LEU A 628 30.24 -12.56 -43.59
C LEU A 628 31.10 -13.80 -43.31
N MET A 629 32.11 -14.08 -44.15
CA MET A 629 33.07 -15.17 -43.95
C MET A 629 33.91 -14.98 -42.68
N LEU A 630 34.37 -13.75 -42.40
CA LEU A 630 35.10 -13.43 -41.17
C LEU A 630 34.21 -13.55 -39.92
N LEU A 631 32.94 -13.14 -40.00
CA LEU A 631 31.99 -13.26 -38.90
C LEU A 631 31.63 -14.72 -38.60
N VAL A 632 31.24 -15.49 -39.62
CA VAL A 632 30.88 -16.90 -39.47
C VAL A 632 32.09 -17.75 -39.08
N GLY A 633 33.26 -17.48 -39.68
CA GLY A 633 34.52 -18.14 -39.34
C GLY A 633 34.95 -17.82 -37.90
N GLY A 634 34.85 -16.55 -37.48
CA GLY A 634 35.13 -16.13 -36.10
C GLY A 634 34.21 -16.79 -35.08
N TYR A 635 32.92 -16.92 -35.40
CA TYR A 635 31.95 -17.64 -34.56
C TYR A 635 32.24 -19.15 -34.48
N CYS A 636 32.58 -19.80 -35.60
CA CYS A 636 32.98 -21.22 -35.60
C CYS A 636 34.23 -21.46 -34.74
N ILE A 637 35.23 -20.56 -34.84
CA ILE A 637 36.45 -20.61 -34.00
C ILE A 637 36.09 -20.41 -32.52
N TYR A 638 35.18 -19.49 -32.21
CA TYR A 638 34.70 -19.27 -30.84
C TYR A 638 34.06 -20.55 -30.25
N GLU A 639 33.15 -21.20 -30.97
CA GLU A 639 32.48 -22.42 -30.52
C GLU A 639 33.49 -23.57 -30.29
N VAL A 640 34.51 -23.70 -31.15
CA VAL A 640 35.60 -24.67 -30.96
C VAL A 640 36.44 -24.35 -29.70
N LEU A 641 36.79 -23.07 -29.49
CA LEU A 641 37.59 -22.65 -28.33
C LEU A 641 36.83 -22.75 -27.00
N GLU A 642 35.49 -22.67 -27.01
CA GLU A 642 34.67 -22.83 -25.80
C GLU A 642 34.64 -24.29 -25.30
N VAL A 643 34.81 -25.26 -26.20
CA VAL A 643 34.82 -26.70 -25.87
C VAL A 643 36.19 -27.18 -25.34
N ILE A 644 37.29 -26.48 -25.68
CA ILE A 644 38.63 -26.84 -25.23
C ILE A 644 38.87 -26.41 -23.76
N PRO A 645 39.16 -27.35 -22.84
CA PRO A 645 39.41 -27.03 -21.43
C PRO A 645 40.56 -26.01 -21.28
N GLY A 646 40.32 -24.94 -20.51
CA GLY A 646 41.30 -23.86 -20.29
C GLY A 646 41.17 -22.64 -21.21
N TYR A 647 40.47 -22.76 -22.34
CA TYR A 647 40.26 -21.64 -23.29
C TYR A 647 38.87 -20.99 -23.20
N ALA A 648 37.89 -21.66 -22.60
CA ALA A 648 36.50 -21.18 -22.51
C ALA A 648 36.30 -19.82 -21.80
N ALA A 649 37.10 -19.51 -20.78
CA ALA A 649 37.02 -18.21 -20.09
C ALA A 649 37.66 -17.06 -20.90
N ARG A 650 38.52 -17.41 -21.86
CA ARG A 650 39.17 -16.47 -22.79
C ARG A 650 38.29 -16.23 -24.01
N ALA A 651 37.70 -17.30 -24.56
CA ALA A 651 36.69 -17.25 -25.62
C ALA A 651 35.49 -16.36 -25.24
N ARG A 652 34.94 -16.52 -24.03
CA ARG A 652 33.82 -15.70 -23.54
C ARG A 652 34.12 -14.20 -23.42
N ARG A 653 35.40 -13.82 -23.22
CA ARG A 653 35.84 -12.42 -23.23
C ARG A 653 35.91 -11.86 -24.65
N THR A 654 36.43 -12.62 -25.61
CA THR A 654 36.49 -12.21 -27.02
C THR A 654 35.12 -12.15 -27.70
N ALA A 655 34.16 -13.00 -27.32
CA ALA A 655 32.78 -12.95 -27.82
C ALA A 655 32.04 -11.66 -27.44
N GLY A 656 32.34 -11.06 -26.29
CA GLY A 656 31.80 -9.76 -25.90
C GLY A 656 32.17 -8.65 -26.90
N TYR A 657 33.40 -8.69 -27.43
CA TYR A 657 33.88 -7.74 -28.44
C TYR A 657 33.28 -8.02 -29.83
N LEU A 658 33.09 -9.30 -30.19
CA LEU A 658 32.41 -9.70 -31.45
C LEU A 658 30.91 -9.33 -31.45
N GLY A 659 30.23 -9.46 -30.31
CA GLY A 659 28.82 -9.12 -30.15
C GLY A 659 28.56 -7.61 -30.26
N ILE A 660 29.45 -6.78 -29.68
CA ILE A 660 29.43 -5.32 -29.87
C ILE A 660 29.65 -4.96 -31.36
N PHE A 661 30.52 -5.70 -32.05
CA PHE A 661 30.76 -5.55 -33.48
C PHE A 661 29.50 -5.83 -34.34
N MET A 662 28.71 -6.85 -33.98
CA MET A 662 27.46 -7.19 -34.68
C MET A 662 26.31 -6.20 -34.43
N ILE A 663 26.23 -5.61 -33.24
CA ILE A 663 25.15 -4.68 -32.88
C ILE A 663 25.37 -3.28 -33.48
N PHE A 664 26.61 -2.79 -33.50
CA PHE A 664 26.92 -1.42 -33.97
C PHE A 664 27.45 -1.35 -35.41
N GLY A 665 27.98 -2.46 -35.96
CA GLY A 665 28.58 -2.48 -37.29
C GLY A 665 27.57 -2.41 -38.45
N SER A 666 26.45 -3.12 -38.39
CA SER A 666 25.54 -3.23 -39.55
C SER A 666 24.59 -2.03 -39.76
N PRO A 667 24.01 -1.38 -38.74
CA PRO A 667 23.11 -0.23 -38.98
C PRO A 667 23.90 1.05 -39.26
N GLY A 668 25.05 1.24 -38.59
CA GLY A 668 25.88 2.44 -38.73
C GLY A 668 26.50 2.58 -40.12
N ILE A 669 26.88 1.46 -40.76
CA ILE A 669 27.41 1.43 -42.13
C ILE A 669 26.33 1.80 -43.14
N LEU A 670 25.12 1.26 -43.01
CA LEU A 670 23.99 1.56 -43.89
C LEU A 670 23.51 3.01 -43.74
N VAL A 671 23.49 3.54 -42.51
CA VAL A 671 23.13 4.94 -42.23
C VAL A 671 24.21 5.91 -42.72
N ALA A 672 25.50 5.59 -42.57
CA ALA A 672 26.59 6.39 -43.13
C ALA A 672 26.58 6.39 -44.67
N PHE A 673 26.26 5.25 -45.29
CA PHE A 673 26.09 5.12 -46.75
C PHE A 673 24.95 6.01 -47.28
N HIS A 674 23.85 6.10 -46.54
CA HIS A 674 22.70 6.92 -46.92
C HIS A 674 22.86 8.42 -46.62
N LEU A 675 23.58 8.80 -45.56
CA LEU A 675 23.71 10.21 -45.16
C LEU A 675 24.82 10.98 -45.90
N LEU A 676 25.89 10.32 -46.36
CA LEU A 676 27.12 11.03 -46.80
C LEU A 676 27.40 10.98 -48.31
N GLY A 677 26.56 10.31 -49.10
CA GLY A 677 26.61 10.36 -50.57
C GLY A 677 27.92 9.87 -51.22
N PRO A 678 28.09 10.06 -52.55
CA PRO A 678 29.14 9.42 -53.35
C PRO A 678 30.59 9.83 -53.01
N SER A 679 30.77 10.84 -52.16
CA SER A 679 32.10 11.32 -51.74
C SER A 679 32.86 10.31 -50.85
N PHE A 680 32.18 9.27 -50.35
CA PHE A 680 32.79 8.13 -49.65
C PHE A 680 33.43 7.08 -50.56
N LEU A 681 33.29 7.18 -51.88
CA LEU A 681 33.84 6.20 -52.84
C LEU A 681 35.29 6.48 -53.26
N SER A 682 35.99 7.42 -52.61
CA SER A 682 37.42 7.59 -52.87
C SER A 682 38.22 6.45 -52.25
N PRO A 683 39.27 5.91 -52.93
CA PRO A 683 40.14 4.87 -52.38
C PRO A 683 40.78 5.26 -51.04
N THR A 684 40.92 6.57 -50.77
CA THR A 684 41.48 7.15 -49.54
C THR A 684 40.50 7.19 -48.37
N GLY A 685 39.19 7.31 -48.62
CA GLY A 685 38.17 7.17 -47.56
C GLY A 685 38.03 5.74 -47.07
N TRP A 686 38.14 4.77 -47.99
CA TRP A 686 38.07 3.34 -47.66
C TRP A 686 39.33 2.82 -46.95
N SER A 687 40.52 3.32 -47.28
CA SER A 687 41.75 2.94 -46.57
C SER A 687 41.80 3.48 -45.13
N ALA A 688 41.18 4.62 -44.85
CA ALA A 688 41.04 5.15 -43.49
C ALA A 688 40.09 4.32 -42.64
N ILE A 689 38.96 3.88 -43.21
CA ILE A 689 38.02 2.96 -42.56
C ILE A 689 38.71 1.61 -42.31
N VAL A 690 39.21 0.95 -43.36
CA VAL A 690 39.91 -0.33 -43.21
C VAL A 690 41.10 -0.19 -42.24
N GLY A 691 41.82 0.93 -42.24
CA GLY A 691 42.90 1.19 -41.27
C GLY A 691 42.45 1.32 -39.81
N VAL A 692 41.34 2.02 -39.55
CA VAL A 692 40.76 2.15 -38.20
C VAL A 692 40.17 0.81 -37.73
N PHE A 693 39.54 0.05 -38.63
CA PHE A 693 38.92 -1.24 -38.33
C PHE A 693 39.94 -2.38 -38.19
N LEU A 694 40.96 -2.44 -39.05
CA LEU A 694 42.07 -3.39 -38.94
C LEU A 694 42.97 -3.01 -37.76
N GLY A 695 43.14 -1.71 -37.46
CA GLY A 695 43.84 -1.22 -36.28
C GLY A 695 43.13 -1.56 -34.96
N GLY A 696 41.79 -1.51 -34.91
CA GLY A 696 41.00 -1.97 -33.77
C GLY A 696 41.03 -3.48 -33.59
N PHE A 697 40.96 -4.24 -34.69
CA PHE A 697 41.08 -5.70 -34.69
C PHE A 697 42.49 -6.17 -34.29
N LEU A 698 43.54 -5.53 -34.83
CA LEU A 698 44.94 -5.82 -34.49
C LEU A 698 45.31 -5.30 -33.10
N GLY A 699 44.75 -4.18 -32.64
CA GLY A 699 44.92 -3.67 -31.28
C GLY A 699 44.35 -4.62 -30.22
N ALA A 700 43.17 -5.19 -30.48
CA ALA A 700 42.59 -6.26 -29.66
C ALA A 700 43.43 -7.56 -29.68
N LEU A 701 44.19 -7.79 -30.76
CA LEU A 701 45.15 -8.89 -30.89
C LEU A 701 46.49 -8.60 -30.17
N VAL A 702 46.94 -7.34 -30.10
CA VAL A 702 48.19 -6.91 -29.46
C VAL A 702 48.12 -6.97 -27.93
N GLU A 703 46.96 -6.70 -27.32
CA GLU A 703 46.75 -6.89 -25.86
C GLU A 703 46.87 -8.36 -25.40
N SER A 704 46.94 -9.32 -26.35
CA SER A 704 47.11 -10.75 -26.05
C SER A 704 48.55 -11.22 -25.85
N LYS A 705 49.55 -10.32 -25.86
CA LYS A 705 51.01 -10.57 -25.69
C LYS A 705 51.62 -11.53 -26.74
N PHE A 706 51.92 -11.01 -27.93
CA PHE A 706 52.92 -11.58 -28.85
C PHE A 706 54.21 -10.71 -28.84
N LYS A 707 55.41 -11.33 -28.93
CA LYS A 707 56.70 -10.62 -28.81
C LYS A 707 56.98 -9.68 -30.02
N PRO A 708 57.55 -8.47 -29.82
CA PRO A 708 57.58 -7.39 -30.83
C PRO A 708 58.75 -7.44 -31.83
N SER A 709 59.48 -8.56 -31.94
CA SER A 709 60.73 -8.61 -32.72
C SER A 709 60.56 -8.96 -34.21
N LEU A 710 59.34 -9.09 -34.72
CA LEU A 710 59.08 -9.38 -36.15
C LEU A 710 58.48 -8.22 -36.95
N LEU A 711 58.05 -7.11 -36.31
CA LEU A 711 57.30 -6.05 -37.00
C LEU A 711 58.16 -4.90 -37.57
N CYS A 712 59.41 -4.74 -37.11
CA CYS A 712 60.28 -3.67 -37.60
C CYS A 712 60.81 -3.88 -39.04
N ALA A 713 60.51 -5.01 -39.68
CA ALA A 713 60.87 -5.24 -41.08
C ALA A 713 59.78 -4.81 -42.09
N ALA A 714 58.55 -4.51 -41.64
CA ALA A 714 57.42 -4.23 -42.55
C ALA A 714 56.91 -2.77 -42.54
N LEU A 715 57.31 -1.94 -41.58
CA LEU A 715 56.76 -0.58 -41.39
C LEU A 715 57.65 0.56 -41.92
N GLY A 716 58.59 0.28 -42.83
CA GLY A 716 59.52 1.30 -43.36
C GLY A 716 59.00 2.24 -44.45
N GLY A 717 57.71 2.21 -44.83
CA GLY A 717 57.28 2.79 -46.12
C GLY A 717 56.19 3.87 -46.13
N ALA A 718 55.41 4.09 -45.07
CA ALA A 718 54.15 4.84 -45.25
C ALA A 718 53.80 5.78 -44.08
N SER A 719 54.80 6.42 -43.48
CA SER A 719 54.60 7.54 -42.56
C SER A 719 55.28 8.77 -43.14
N LEU A 720 54.60 9.50 -44.03
CA LEU A 720 54.87 10.92 -44.39
C LEU A 720 53.96 11.36 -45.56
N ALA A 721 52.69 11.62 -45.27
CA ALA A 721 51.89 12.60 -46.02
C ALA A 721 50.55 12.83 -45.29
N LEU A 722 50.27 14.11 -45.00
CA LEU A 722 48.98 14.65 -44.57
C LEU A 722 48.63 14.49 -43.09
N GLY A 723 49.48 15.10 -42.25
CA GLY A 723 48.94 15.91 -41.16
C GLY A 723 48.61 17.30 -41.71
N ALA A 724 47.36 17.75 -41.57
CA ALA A 724 46.93 19.14 -41.42
C ALA A 724 45.40 19.20 -41.35
N GLU A 725 44.89 20.00 -40.41
CA GLU A 725 43.49 20.46 -40.27
C GLU A 725 42.44 19.49 -39.71
N VAL A 726 42.30 19.48 -38.37
CA VAL A 726 41.21 20.15 -37.62
C VAL A 726 41.35 19.69 -36.16
N GLY A 727 41.50 20.66 -35.25
CA GLY A 727 41.90 20.45 -33.86
C GLY A 727 40.75 20.22 -32.86
N LEU A 728 41.18 19.77 -31.68
CA LEU A 728 40.59 19.92 -30.33
C LEU A 728 39.27 19.18 -30.07
N GLY A 729 39.08 18.44 -28.98
CA GLY A 729 39.91 18.24 -27.80
C GLY A 729 39.45 17.01 -27.02
N ALA A 730 40.38 16.49 -26.22
CA ALA A 730 40.16 15.39 -25.30
C ALA A 730 39.22 15.80 -24.15
N VAL A 731 38.33 14.88 -23.76
CA VAL A 731 37.75 14.86 -22.41
C VAL A 731 37.91 13.44 -21.88
N GLU A 732 38.60 13.34 -20.75
CA GLU A 732 38.88 12.14 -19.97
C GLU A 732 37.58 11.46 -19.51
N LEU A 733 37.45 10.14 -19.74
CA LEU A 733 36.47 9.31 -19.06
C LEU A 733 37.18 8.44 -18.04
N ALA A 734 37.03 8.87 -16.79
CA ALA A 734 37.45 8.18 -15.58
C ALA A 734 36.76 6.81 -15.46
N SER A 735 37.56 5.86 -14.99
CA SER A 735 37.21 4.50 -14.62
C SER A 735 36.07 4.41 -13.58
N GLY A 736 34.97 3.77 -13.96
CA GLY A 736 33.91 3.26 -13.07
C GLY A 736 32.86 2.48 -13.88
N PRO A 737 32.33 1.34 -13.40
CA PRO A 737 31.31 0.60 -14.13
C PRO A 737 29.99 1.39 -14.10
N LEU A 738 29.56 1.87 -15.26
CA LEU A 738 28.25 2.51 -15.45
C LEU A 738 27.17 1.44 -15.33
N ILE A 739 26.44 1.43 -14.21
CA ILE A 739 25.20 0.68 -14.04
C ILE A 739 24.08 1.57 -14.54
N LEU A 740 23.51 1.25 -15.72
CA LEU A 740 22.28 1.86 -16.20
C LEU A 740 21.08 1.02 -15.73
N PRO A 741 20.10 1.61 -15.03
CA PRO A 741 18.85 0.94 -14.69
C PRO A 741 17.91 1.02 -15.89
N LEU A 742 17.47 -0.14 -16.39
CA LEU A 742 16.33 -0.24 -17.29
C LEU A 742 15.14 -0.72 -16.45
N ASP A 743 14.41 0.23 -15.85
CA ASP A 743 13.06 -0.02 -15.36
C ASP A 743 12.07 0.11 -16.52
N GLY A 744 11.12 -0.83 -16.55
CA GLY A 744 10.29 -1.14 -17.70
C GLY A 744 9.17 -0.14 -17.97
N SER A 745 9.00 0.17 -19.25
CA SER A 745 7.69 0.35 -19.88
C SER A 745 7.92 0.43 -21.39
N GLY A 746 7.48 -0.57 -22.15
CA GLY A 746 7.53 -0.53 -23.61
C GLY A 746 7.93 -1.87 -24.21
N SER A 747 6.91 -2.59 -24.67
CA SER A 747 7.00 -3.81 -25.49
C SER A 747 7.82 -4.95 -24.88
N THR A 748 7.14 -5.81 -24.12
CA THR A 748 7.31 -7.24 -24.35
C THR A 748 7.12 -7.48 -25.84
N ILE A 749 8.22 -7.50 -26.59
CA ILE A 749 8.24 -8.28 -27.80
C ILE A 749 8.13 -9.71 -27.31
N ASP A 750 6.89 -10.20 -27.18
CA ASP A 750 6.59 -11.62 -27.19
C ASP A 750 7.10 -12.18 -28.52
N MET A 751 8.41 -12.43 -28.58
CA MET A 751 8.97 -13.41 -29.50
C MET A 751 8.77 -14.80 -28.89
N CYS A 752 7.52 -15.11 -28.57
CA CYS A 752 7.01 -16.39 -28.98
C CYS A 752 7.28 -16.44 -30.49
N PHE A 753 8.20 -17.32 -30.88
CA PHE A 753 8.54 -17.64 -32.26
C PHE A 753 7.78 -18.93 -32.67
N PRO A 754 6.42 -18.98 -32.70
CA PRO A 754 5.74 -19.91 -33.60
C PRO A 754 6.06 -19.58 -35.06
N ALA A 755 6.74 -18.46 -35.36
CA ALA A 755 7.10 -17.99 -36.69
C ALA A 755 8.16 -18.84 -37.43
N SER A 756 8.98 -19.63 -36.73
CA SER A 756 9.84 -20.63 -37.38
C SER A 756 9.01 -21.79 -37.96
N PHE A 757 7.74 -21.93 -37.58
CA PHE A 757 6.78 -22.81 -38.24
C PHE A 757 6.23 -22.22 -39.55
N VAL A 758 6.33 -20.91 -39.78
CA VAL A 758 6.17 -20.35 -41.14
C VAL A 758 7.40 -20.64 -42.00
N ALA A 759 8.58 -20.83 -41.39
CA ALA A 759 9.75 -21.38 -42.10
C ALA A 759 9.48 -22.80 -42.65
N PHE A 760 8.49 -23.52 -42.10
CA PHE A 760 8.02 -24.81 -42.58
C PHE A 760 6.99 -24.70 -43.71
N VAL A 761 6.23 -23.60 -43.79
CA VAL A 761 5.21 -23.35 -44.83
C VAL A 761 5.81 -23.19 -46.24
N SER A 762 7.09 -22.83 -46.43
CA SER A 762 7.66 -22.70 -47.79
C SER A 762 8.75 -23.73 -48.14
N ALA A 763 9.12 -24.60 -47.20
CA ALA A 763 9.63 -25.91 -47.58
C ALA A 763 8.62 -26.64 -48.52
N ILE A 764 7.32 -26.32 -48.43
CA ILE A 764 6.25 -26.72 -49.37
C ILE A 764 6.42 -26.08 -50.77
N THR A 765 7.04 -24.89 -50.90
CA THR A 765 7.39 -24.30 -52.20
C THR A 765 8.52 -25.08 -52.87
N VAL A 766 9.49 -25.54 -52.08
CA VAL A 766 10.57 -26.42 -52.56
C VAL A 766 10.00 -27.78 -53.04
N ALA A 767 8.92 -28.27 -52.40
CA ALA A 767 8.23 -29.49 -52.83
C ALA A 767 7.44 -29.36 -54.15
N ARG A 768 7.21 -28.14 -54.70
CA ARG A 768 6.45 -27.96 -55.95
C ARG A 768 7.29 -27.74 -57.21
N TYR A 769 8.56 -27.31 -57.11
CA TYR A 769 9.42 -27.16 -58.31
C TYR A 769 10.03 -28.48 -58.80
N ALA A 770 9.67 -29.59 -58.18
CA ALA A 770 9.77 -30.92 -58.76
C ALA A 770 8.91 -31.14 -60.02
N PHE A 771 8.09 -30.18 -60.49
CA PHE A 771 7.28 -30.35 -61.71
C PHE A 771 7.17 -29.05 -62.54
N ILE A 772 7.96 -28.95 -63.61
CA ILE A 772 7.57 -28.66 -65.02
C ILE A 772 8.86 -28.28 -65.77
N GLY A 773 9.52 -29.32 -66.26
CA GLY A 773 10.16 -29.28 -67.57
C GLY A 773 9.11 -29.69 -68.61
N SER A 774 9.05 -28.93 -69.70
CA SER A 774 8.38 -29.17 -70.99
C SER A 774 7.22 -28.21 -71.29
N TRP A 775 7.38 -27.51 -72.42
CA TRP A 775 6.57 -26.40 -72.92
C TRP A 775 5.20 -26.85 -73.44
N GLY A 776 4.14 -26.04 -73.20
CA GLY A 776 2.91 -26.11 -73.99
C GLY A 776 1.65 -25.49 -73.38
N LYS A 777 1.34 -24.26 -73.83
CA LYS A 777 0.04 -23.54 -73.78
C LYS A 777 -0.47 -23.01 -72.42
N VAL A 778 -0.83 -21.74 -72.49
CA VAL A 778 -1.24 -20.77 -71.45
C VAL A 778 -2.58 -21.14 -70.78
N ASN A 779 -2.77 -20.83 -69.48
CA ASN A 779 -3.93 -20.02 -69.02
C ASN A 779 -3.98 -19.59 -67.53
N PHE A 780 -4.12 -18.26 -67.40
CA PHE A 780 -4.90 -17.45 -66.43
C PHE A 780 -4.55 -17.38 -64.93
N ILE A 781 -3.82 -18.31 -64.32
CA ILE A 781 -3.52 -18.21 -62.86
C ILE A 781 -2.18 -17.50 -62.55
N SER A 782 -1.30 -17.36 -63.55
CA SER A 782 0.04 -16.76 -63.41
C SER A 782 0.04 -15.24 -63.21
N ILE A 783 -1.07 -14.54 -63.48
CA ILE A 783 -1.15 -13.07 -63.43
C ILE A 783 -1.52 -12.55 -62.02
N ILE A 784 -2.10 -13.40 -61.15
CA ILE A 784 -2.56 -12.96 -59.82
C ILE A 784 -1.54 -13.27 -58.70
N PHE A 785 -0.70 -14.29 -58.85
CA PHE A 785 0.22 -14.75 -57.77
C PHE A 785 1.66 -14.25 -57.86
N ALA A 786 2.11 -13.78 -59.03
CA ALA A 786 3.44 -13.19 -59.19
C ALA A 786 3.67 -11.90 -58.35
N PRO A 787 2.68 -11.00 -58.18
CA PRO A 787 2.84 -9.80 -57.33
C PRO A 787 2.90 -10.14 -55.84
N LEU A 788 2.26 -11.25 -55.42
CA LEU A 788 2.18 -11.69 -54.01
C LEU A 788 3.51 -12.31 -53.54
N LEU A 789 4.20 -13.01 -54.45
CA LEU A 789 5.54 -13.55 -54.20
C LEU A 789 6.61 -12.45 -54.18
N LEU A 790 6.49 -11.45 -55.07
CA LEU A 790 7.37 -10.28 -55.08
C LEU A 790 7.17 -9.42 -53.82
N GLY A 791 5.93 -9.25 -53.35
CA GLY A 791 5.60 -8.56 -52.11
C GLY A 791 6.13 -9.24 -50.84
N LEU A 792 6.18 -10.58 -50.81
CA LEU A 792 6.74 -11.34 -49.68
C LEU A 792 8.28 -11.32 -49.63
N VAL A 793 8.94 -11.33 -50.79
CA VAL A 793 10.40 -11.18 -50.89
C VAL A 793 10.82 -9.75 -50.53
N ILE A 794 10.08 -8.72 -50.99
CA ILE A 794 10.32 -7.32 -50.62
C ILE A 794 10.05 -7.09 -49.11
N GLY A 795 9.00 -7.71 -48.55
CA GLY A 795 8.71 -7.66 -47.12
C GLY A 795 9.78 -8.32 -46.23
N ALA A 796 10.42 -9.39 -46.72
CA ALA A 796 11.57 -10.00 -46.05
C ALA A 796 12.81 -9.11 -46.16
N ILE A 797 13.12 -8.53 -47.33
CA ILE A 797 14.27 -7.65 -47.53
C ILE A 797 14.21 -6.39 -46.64
N LEU A 798 13.01 -5.90 -46.31
CA LEU A 798 12.81 -4.69 -45.49
C LEU A 798 12.82 -4.95 -43.96
N SER A 799 12.88 -6.19 -43.51
CA SER A 799 12.97 -6.55 -42.08
C SER A 799 14.41 -6.81 -41.66
N ILE A 800 14.88 -6.11 -40.61
CA ILE A 800 16.26 -6.16 -40.07
C ILE A 800 16.71 -7.60 -39.72
N GLY A 801 15.78 -8.54 -39.48
CA GLY A 801 16.09 -9.94 -39.16
C GLY A 801 16.49 -10.84 -40.34
N SER A 802 16.29 -10.39 -41.59
CA SER A 802 16.39 -11.25 -42.78
C SER A 802 17.81 -11.40 -43.34
N CYS A 803 18.72 -10.48 -43.02
CA CYS A 803 20.11 -10.51 -43.51
C CYS A 803 20.94 -11.68 -42.95
N VAL A 804 20.53 -12.26 -41.81
CA VAL A 804 21.28 -13.35 -41.13
C VAL A 804 20.68 -14.72 -41.41
N LEU A 805 19.36 -14.83 -41.53
CA LEU A 805 18.67 -16.11 -41.72
C LEU A 805 18.75 -16.63 -43.16
N LEU A 806 18.76 -15.72 -44.14
CA LEU A 806 18.81 -16.10 -45.56
C LEU A 806 20.12 -16.86 -45.90
N PRO A 807 21.32 -16.34 -45.53
CA PRO A 807 22.58 -17.06 -45.75
C PRO A 807 22.66 -18.37 -44.95
N ALA A 808 22.13 -18.39 -43.72
CA ALA A 808 22.17 -19.55 -42.83
C ALA A 808 21.36 -20.75 -43.36
N VAL A 809 20.43 -20.53 -44.28
CA VAL A 809 19.65 -21.59 -44.94
C VAL A 809 20.12 -21.84 -46.36
N LEU A 810 20.37 -20.79 -47.16
CA LEU A 810 20.76 -20.95 -48.56
C LEU A 810 22.12 -21.62 -48.73
N TYR A 811 23.16 -21.16 -48.02
CA TYR A 811 24.51 -21.69 -48.23
C TYR A 811 24.63 -23.17 -47.85
N PRO A 812 24.13 -23.62 -46.69
CA PRO A 812 24.14 -25.05 -46.36
C PRO A 812 23.29 -25.86 -47.33
N THR A 813 22.14 -25.36 -47.76
CA THR A 813 21.27 -26.05 -48.72
C THR A 813 21.97 -26.28 -50.05
N VAL A 814 22.67 -25.25 -50.55
CA VAL A 814 23.40 -25.33 -51.81
C VAL A 814 24.62 -26.25 -51.68
N VAL A 815 25.39 -26.14 -50.60
CA VAL A 815 26.54 -27.04 -50.35
C VAL A 815 26.09 -28.49 -50.21
N LEU A 816 25.01 -28.76 -49.47
CA LEU A 816 24.46 -30.10 -49.31
C LEU A 816 23.89 -30.65 -50.61
N TYR A 817 23.32 -29.79 -51.46
CA TYR A 817 22.85 -30.17 -52.79
C TYR A 817 24.01 -30.58 -53.69
N ASP A 818 25.11 -29.84 -53.68
CA ASP A 818 26.29 -30.16 -54.47
C ASP A 818 26.94 -31.49 -54.04
N ILE A 819 26.90 -31.81 -52.74
CA ILE A 819 27.54 -33.02 -52.19
C ILE A 819 26.65 -34.27 -52.31
N TRP A 820 25.35 -34.14 -52.01
CA TRP A 820 24.44 -35.29 -51.84
C TRP A 820 23.11 -35.17 -52.59
N GLY A 821 22.93 -34.11 -53.39
CA GLY A 821 21.68 -33.82 -54.09
C GLY A 821 20.49 -33.54 -53.17
N TRP A 822 19.31 -33.39 -53.76
CA TRP A 822 18.06 -33.13 -53.02
C TRP A 822 17.73 -34.14 -51.91
N PRO A 823 18.03 -35.46 -52.03
CA PRO A 823 17.84 -36.39 -50.93
C PRO A 823 18.67 -36.05 -49.69
N GLY A 824 19.94 -35.65 -49.87
CA GLY A 824 20.82 -35.25 -48.76
C GLY A 824 20.42 -33.92 -48.11
N VAL A 825 20.00 -32.94 -48.92
CA VAL A 825 19.43 -31.68 -48.45
C VAL A 825 18.20 -31.93 -47.57
N SER A 826 17.28 -32.77 -48.04
CA SER A 826 16.05 -33.09 -47.32
C SER A 826 16.33 -33.83 -46.01
N GLY A 827 17.22 -34.83 -46.05
CA GLY A 827 17.62 -35.58 -44.86
C GLY A 827 18.28 -34.71 -43.78
N PHE A 828 19.17 -33.81 -44.18
CA PHE A 828 19.84 -32.89 -43.25
C PHE A 828 18.85 -31.94 -42.56
N TRP A 829 17.98 -31.26 -43.32
CA TRP A 829 17.04 -30.30 -42.74
C TRP A 829 15.96 -30.97 -41.88
N ILE A 830 15.53 -32.19 -42.22
CA ILE A 830 14.63 -32.97 -41.35
C ILE A 830 15.32 -33.32 -40.03
N ALA A 831 16.57 -33.80 -40.07
CA ALA A 831 17.35 -34.08 -38.87
C ALA A 831 17.58 -32.82 -38.02
N TRP A 832 17.90 -31.70 -38.68
CA TRP A 832 18.09 -30.40 -38.04
C TRP A 832 16.84 -29.91 -37.31
N LEU A 833 15.67 -30.00 -37.96
CA LEU A 833 14.39 -29.64 -37.38
C LEU A 833 14.04 -30.54 -36.19
N ALA A 834 14.25 -31.85 -36.30
CA ALA A 834 14.01 -32.80 -35.22
C ALA A 834 14.90 -32.53 -33.98
N ILE A 835 16.18 -32.22 -34.20
CA ILE A 835 17.13 -31.84 -33.16
C ILE A 835 16.74 -30.51 -32.52
N SER A 836 16.44 -29.49 -33.33
CA SER A 836 16.04 -28.16 -32.87
C SER A 836 14.74 -28.19 -32.06
N PHE A 837 13.75 -28.97 -32.48
CA PHE A 837 12.49 -29.16 -31.76
C PHE A 837 12.71 -29.90 -30.42
N SER A 838 13.60 -30.90 -30.41
CA SER A 838 13.99 -31.59 -29.17
C SER A 838 14.67 -30.64 -28.18
N PHE A 839 15.47 -29.68 -28.66
CA PHE A 839 16.08 -28.64 -27.84
C PHE A 839 15.08 -27.62 -27.31
N LEU A 840 14.12 -27.18 -28.12
CA LEU A 840 13.03 -26.31 -27.67
C LEU A 840 12.22 -26.98 -26.57
N LEU A 841 11.86 -28.25 -26.75
CA LEU A 841 11.17 -29.03 -25.73
C LEU A 841 12.01 -29.23 -24.47
N TRP A 842 13.33 -29.38 -24.60
CA TRP A 842 14.24 -29.46 -23.45
C TRP A 842 14.35 -28.12 -22.72
N GLY A 843 14.55 -27.02 -23.44
CA GLY A 843 14.59 -25.66 -22.88
C GLY A 843 13.30 -25.32 -22.13
N ALA A 844 12.15 -25.57 -22.75
CA ALA A 844 10.83 -25.38 -22.13
C ALA A 844 10.57 -26.33 -20.94
N ARG A 845 11.31 -27.44 -20.80
CA ARG A 845 11.26 -28.30 -19.60
C ARG A 845 12.19 -27.80 -18.50
N GLN A 846 13.34 -27.20 -18.86
CA GLN A 846 14.25 -26.61 -17.88
C GLN A 846 13.70 -25.30 -17.33
N GLU A 847 13.07 -24.48 -18.16
CA GLU A 847 12.36 -23.27 -17.77
C GLU A 847 11.25 -23.59 -16.74
N ARG A 848 10.38 -24.57 -17.07
CA ARG A 848 9.37 -25.08 -16.12
C ARG A 848 9.93 -25.71 -14.84
N ARG A 849 11.19 -26.14 -14.82
CA ARG A 849 11.86 -26.66 -13.61
C ARG A 849 12.56 -25.57 -12.80
N ALA A 850 12.84 -24.43 -13.42
CA ALA A 850 13.53 -23.28 -12.83
C ALA A 850 12.54 -22.21 -12.31
N GLU A 851 11.28 -22.25 -12.76
CA GLU A 851 10.20 -21.43 -12.24
C GLU A 851 9.92 -21.75 -10.77
N ASN A 852 9.93 -20.70 -9.93
CA ASN A 852 9.49 -20.81 -8.55
C ASN A 852 8.00 -21.21 -8.56
N PRO A 853 7.62 -22.38 -7.99
CA PRO A 853 6.24 -22.88 -8.04
C PRO A 853 5.24 -21.98 -7.29
N LEU A 854 5.73 -21.00 -6.52
CA LEU A 854 4.94 -20.06 -5.73
C LEU A 854 4.97 -18.63 -6.29
N HIS A 855 5.65 -18.38 -7.42
CA HIS A 855 5.94 -17.03 -7.94
C HIS A 855 4.70 -16.11 -8.03
N ASP A 856 3.53 -16.64 -8.39
CA ASP A 856 2.28 -15.90 -8.60
C ASP A 856 1.23 -16.12 -7.50
N ILE A 857 1.57 -16.90 -6.45
CA ILE A 857 0.56 -17.42 -5.53
C ILE A 857 -0.09 -16.31 -4.69
N LEU A 858 0.62 -15.20 -4.51
CA LEU A 858 0.25 -14.02 -3.73
C LEU A 858 0.11 -12.75 -4.59
N ASP A 859 -0.14 -12.83 -5.89
CA ASP A 859 -0.15 -11.64 -6.77
C ASP A 859 -1.12 -10.51 -6.35
N GLU A 860 -2.15 -10.79 -5.54
CA GLU A 860 -3.03 -9.77 -4.94
C GLU A 860 -2.37 -8.96 -3.80
N PHE A 861 -1.31 -9.50 -3.20
CA PHE A 861 -0.49 -8.89 -2.15
C PHE A 861 0.82 -8.30 -2.68
N ARG A 862 1.13 -8.49 -3.96
CA ARG A 862 2.19 -7.71 -4.58
C ARG A 862 1.72 -6.26 -4.50
N PRO A 863 2.51 -5.32 -3.96
CA PRO A 863 2.23 -3.93 -4.23
C PRO A 863 2.20 -3.82 -5.74
N THR A 864 1.04 -3.43 -6.30
CA THR A 864 1.06 -2.83 -7.63
C THR A 864 2.20 -1.82 -7.59
N ALA A 865 3.15 -1.91 -8.53
CA ALA A 865 4.11 -0.84 -8.73
C ALA A 865 3.30 0.45 -8.61
N PRO A 866 3.64 1.34 -7.66
CA PRO A 866 2.66 2.23 -7.06
C PRO A 866 1.87 2.84 -8.19
N ASP A 867 0.57 2.51 -8.25
CA ASP A 867 -0.39 3.51 -8.63
C ASP A 867 0.01 4.66 -7.74
N VAL A 868 0.72 5.63 -8.33
CA VAL A 868 1.15 6.85 -7.68
C VAL A 868 -0.07 7.22 -6.87
N PRO A 869 -0.03 7.09 -5.53
CA PRO A 869 -1.17 7.49 -4.74
C PRO A 869 -1.41 8.90 -5.23
N LEU A 870 -2.61 9.19 -5.71
CA LEU A 870 -3.01 10.56 -5.91
C LEU A 870 -2.64 11.23 -4.58
N ALA A 871 -1.49 11.90 -4.59
CA ALA A 871 -0.91 12.59 -3.48
C ALA A 871 -1.80 13.80 -3.36
N TYR A 872 -2.98 13.58 -2.79
CA TYR A 872 -4.09 14.49 -2.59
C TYR A 872 -4.85 14.04 -1.33
N PRO A 873 -4.14 13.85 -0.20
CA PRO A 873 -4.64 14.39 1.06
C PRO A 873 -3.89 15.66 1.44
N TRP A 874 -2.68 15.89 0.91
CA TRP A 874 -1.92 17.12 1.20
C TRP A 874 -2.58 18.36 0.63
N LYS A 875 -3.46 18.26 -0.38
CA LYS A 875 -4.23 19.43 -0.89
C LYS A 875 -5.46 19.76 -0.05
N LEU A 876 -6.04 18.77 0.65
CA LEU A 876 -7.03 19.04 1.69
C LEU A 876 -6.32 19.61 2.94
N LEU A 877 -5.18 19.05 3.34
CA LEU A 877 -4.33 19.68 4.36
C LEU A 877 -3.81 21.06 3.91
N ALA A 878 -3.54 21.31 2.63
CA ALA A 878 -3.12 22.62 2.12
C ALA A 878 -4.29 23.61 2.06
N ALA A 879 -5.52 23.15 1.78
CA ALA A 879 -6.73 23.97 1.90
C ALA A 879 -7.00 24.37 3.37
N TRP A 880 -6.62 23.51 4.33
CA TRP A 880 -6.72 23.80 5.76
C TRP A 880 -5.50 24.55 6.32
N ARG A 881 -4.33 24.41 5.71
CA ARG A 881 -3.14 25.24 5.98
C ARG A 881 -3.32 26.70 5.52
N PHE A 882 -4.38 26.99 4.75
CA PHE A 882 -4.83 28.34 4.42
C PHE A 882 -5.77 28.94 5.49
N LEU A 883 -6.35 28.12 6.38
CA LEU A 883 -7.20 28.56 7.50
C LEU A 883 -6.40 28.79 8.80
N LEU A 884 -5.18 28.25 8.89
CA LEU A 884 -4.24 28.52 9.98
C LEU A 884 -3.26 29.64 9.57
N PRO A 885 -2.90 30.56 10.48
CA PRO A 885 -2.05 31.71 10.15
C PRO A 885 -0.69 31.26 9.56
N GLN A 886 -0.44 31.60 8.30
CA GLN A 886 0.81 31.31 7.60
C GLN A 886 1.92 32.26 8.05
N ARG A 887 3.09 31.69 8.40
CA ARG A 887 4.33 32.45 8.62
C ARG A 887 4.67 33.33 7.41
N SER A 888 4.59 34.65 7.55
CA SER A 888 5.31 35.57 6.67
C SER A 888 6.79 35.58 7.08
N GLY A 889 7.57 34.69 6.48
CA GLY A 889 9.02 34.68 6.62
C GLY A 889 9.63 35.94 6.00
N SER A 890 9.88 36.95 6.83
CA SER A 890 10.75 38.09 6.51
C SER A 890 12.15 37.57 6.14
N LYS A 891 12.44 37.55 4.84
CA LYS A 891 13.82 37.53 4.34
C LYS A 891 14.41 38.92 4.58
N GLY A 892 15.28 39.02 5.58
CA GLY A 892 15.97 40.28 5.90
C GLY A 892 17.24 40.10 6.74
N GLY A 893 18.37 39.84 6.06
CA GLY A 893 19.63 40.54 6.37
C GLY A 893 20.57 40.02 7.49
N LYS A 894 21.65 39.35 7.03
CA LYS A 894 23.07 39.61 7.38
C LYS A 894 23.52 39.48 8.87
N ARG A 895 24.31 38.45 9.17
CA ARG A 895 25.81 38.44 9.14
C ARG A 895 26.33 37.22 9.88
N GLY A 896 27.27 36.52 9.26
CA GLY A 896 27.93 35.37 9.86
C GLY A 896 28.79 35.73 11.06
N ARG A 897 28.85 34.80 12.01
CA ARG A 897 30.03 34.58 12.83
C ARG A 897 30.11 33.10 13.17
N ALA A 898 31.04 32.42 12.51
CA ALA A 898 31.49 31.10 12.90
C ALA A 898 32.14 31.21 14.29
N LEU A 899 31.63 30.45 15.25
CA LEU A 899 32.33 30.14 16.49
C LEU A 899 32.55 28.63 16.54
N ARG A 900 33.77 28.24 16.21
CA ARG A 900 34.36 26.96 16.60
C ARG A 900 34.49 26.95 18.12
N SER A 901 34.02 25.90 18.78
CA SER A 901 34.68 25.40 19.99
C SER A 901 34.43 23.90 20.16
N SER A 902 35.53 23.23 20.50
CA SER A 902 35.79 21.79 20.66
C SER A 902 34.94 21.10 21.74
N PRO A 903 34.72 19.76 21.65
CA PRO A 903 34.12 18.98 22.72
C PRO A 903 35.14 18.71 23.83
N SER A 904 34.76 18.91 25.09
CA SER A 904 35.48 18.44 26.26
C SER A 904 34.98 17.05 26.68
N ARG A 905 35.94 16.13 26.89
CA ARG A 905 35.75 14.80 27.48
C ARG A 905 35.31 14.89 28.96
N PRO A 906 34.64 13.85 29.49
CA PRO A 906 34.20 13.79 30.88
C PRO A 906 35.32 13.37 31.82
N SER A 907 35.30 13.86 33.05
CA SER A 907 36.17 13.42 34.15
C SER A 907 35.41 12.49 35.10
N HIS A 908 35.98 11.29 35.23
CA HIS A 908 35.77 10.21 36.20
C HIS A 908 34.67 9.18 35.93
#